data_AF-A0A1V4APK2-F1
#
_entry.id   AF-A0A1V4APK2-F1
#
_cell.length_a   1.000
_cell.length_b   1.000
_cell.length_c   1.000
_cell.angle_alpha   90.00
_cell.angle_beta   90.00
_cell.angle_gamma   90.00
#
_symmetry.space_group_name_H-M   'P 1'
#
loop_
_entity.id
_entity.type
_entity.pdbx_description
1 polymer ?
#
loop_
_entity_poly.entity_id
_entity_poly.type
_entity_poly.pdbx_seq_one_letter_code
_entity_poly.pdbx_strand_id
1 'polypeptide(L)'
;MVWKSVVRKRENRLTLASFSQMRFIVSLSVCLLWFSTYVNAETQSPEKMDVGIKLSEKGVIVTEEDFKKAKIRDEEVKVTVSKSIEEINSSIANIERDAKTMSTHLENLQQEKIDYAGKDVGQKFLELLGKEIAIVQEKIDIDHEQIETYKDRIEVLRDQSKAHDEIVVLLKSILGLEEILLTSHEHAPIVKKEAEIAKNYITAVQAGIKEKESVIVFFTNRLEEIKLKVSEDERNLATYLESLKTEIADTERVATLQKKIENILLWKKAIGAQWITLFQTRLGTSKIRYDKTLMELKNAEFNAAFLAEKAKRLEEKVKTEALAKKQEELDAAKKAEEESRKIAERTKAEVERTLQEAARKSEEIALEQMTTTSPEKKRILELEADIHKQVGLIAKRKEELITEGAQIYKDFTEFKKLEADIGILLNKGGTTKEIEEALIKIETDMKRFSESIAAVESLLPLVKEEKKLISENIIKSKEEIAKIENEATSFTDKELARQAIKHANHIIKLLEEQAELVSTRLDRLQERRKIKKNVLLLLEETKEKLITLKAANVWMRVESTISFQTIQSVFKDFVDCYNRLDSLYQIIPAQTKNFLSYTSNKRLSFAFWLRFCGLIGLIAVWLFFKKIPSPVEHVQNTGMV
;
A
#
# COMPACT_ATOMS: atom_id res chain seq x y z
N MET A 1 67.41 41.69 -48.28
CA MET A 1 68.04 40.48 -48.82
C MET A 1 66.96 39.65 -49.50
N VAL A 2 67.26 39.18 -50.69
CA VAL A 2 66.34 38.68 -51.72
C VAL A 2 65.83 37.26 -51.41
N TRP A 3 64.57 37.02 -51.84
CA TRP A 3 63.84 35.79 -52.15
C TRP A 3 64.47 34.41 -51.89
N LYS A 4 63.64 33.47 -51.38
CA LYS A 4 63.18 32.32 -52.19
C LYS A 4 61.99 31.58 -51.56
N SER A 5 60.93 31.49 -52.37
CA SER A 5 59.79 30.58 -52.25
C SER A 5 60.22 29.11 -52.26
N VAL A 6 59.56 28.26 -51.47
CA VAL A 6 59.38 26.84 -51.79
C VAL A 6 57.91 26.47 -51.63
N VAL A 7 57.20 26.52 -52.76
CA VAL A 7 55.99 25.75 -53.00
C VAL A 7 56.39 24.27 -52.99
N ARG A 8 55.83 23.48 -52.08
CA ARG A 8 55.88 22.02 -52.16
C ARG A 8 54.47 21.49 -52.41
N LYS A 9 54.21 21.15 -53.68
CA LYS A 9 53.15 20.20 -54.07
C LYS A 9 53.29 18.96 -53.19
N ARG A 10 52.25 18.63 -52.41
CA ARG A 10 52.09 17.29 -51.83
C ARG A 10 50.94 16.63 -52.56
N GLU A 11 51.28 15.58 -53.29
CA GLU A 11 50.38 14.71 -54.03
C GLU A 11 49.33 14.12 -53.08
N ASN A 12 48.06 14.22 -53.44
CA ASN A 12 47.01 13.37 -52.90
C ASN A 12 47.23 11.95 -53.41
N ARG A 13 47.95 11.12 -52.65
CA ARG A 13 47.87 9.66 -52.77
C ARG A 13 46.86 9.15 -51.78
N LEU A 14 45.62 8.98 -52.26
CA LEU A 14 44.64 8.10 -51.63
C LEU A 14 45.16 6.65 -51.77
N THR A 15 45.92 6.20 -50.79
CA THR A 15 46.17 4.77 -50.60
C THR A 15 44.92 4.18 -49.95
N LEU A 16 44.11 3.47 -50.74
CA LEU A 16 43.03 2.63 -50.23
C LEU A 16 43.69 1.56 -49.33
N ALA A 17 43.53 1.72 -48.01
CA ALA A 17 43.93 0.70 -47.05
C ALA A 17 43.14 -0.60 -47.35
N SER A 18 43.82 -1.74 -47.31
CA SER A 18 43.22 -3.02 -47.64
C SER A 18 42.07 -3.36 -46.69
N PHE A 19 41.09 -4.10 -47.20
CA PHE A 19 39.84 -4.45 -46.51
C PHE A 19 40.06 -5.18 -45.17
N SER A 20 41.25 -5.76 -44.94
CA SER A 20 41.65 -6.37 -43.66
C SER A 20 42.15 -5.36 -42.62
N GLN A 21 42.81 -4.26 -43.03
CA GLN A 21 43.26 -3.19 -42.14
C GLN A 21 42.08 -2.32 -41.65
N MET A 22 41.09 -2.09 -42.51
CA MET A 22 39.83 -1.42 -42.13
C MET A 22 39.03 -2.23 -41.10
N ARG A 23 39.01 -3.57 -41.19
CA ARG A 23 38.34 -4.42 -40.18
C ARG A 23 39.04 -4.39 -38.83
N PHE A 24 40.37 -4.35 -38.82
CA PHE A 24 41.14 -4.26 -37.57
C PHE A 24 40.98 -2.88 -36.91
N ILE A 25 40.94 -1.80 -37.70
CA ILE A 25 40.70 -0.44 -37.18
C ILE A 25 39.27 -0.29 -36.68
N VAL A 26 38.27 -0.84 -37.39
CA VAL A 26 36.87 -0.83 -36.93
C VAL A 26 36.69 -1.70 -35.68
N SER A 27 37.34 -2.86 -35.58
CA SER A 27 37.29 -3.68 -34.35
C SER A 27 38.03 -3.04 -33.19
N LEU A 28 39.17 -2.37 -33.41
CA LEU A 28 39.87 -1.62 -32.36
C LEU A 28 39.07 -0.40 -31.92
N SER A 29 38.36 0.26 -32.84
CA SER A 29 37.48 1.41 -32.55
C SER A 29 36.25 0.97 -31.74
N VAL A 30 35.67 -0.18 -32.06
CA VAL A 30 34.55 -0.76 -31.31
C VAL A 30 34.99 -1.27 -29.94
N CYS A 31 36.21 -1.83 -29.82
CA CYS A 31 36.78 -2.18 -28.52
C CYS A 31 37.15 -0.96 -27.68
N LEU A 32 37.67 0.12 -28.27
CA LEU A 32 37.97 1.37 -27.56
C LEU A 32 36.69 2.13 -27.16
N LEU A 33 35.61 2.05 -27.95
CA LEU A 33 34.28 2.54 -27.57
C LEU A 33 33.67 1.72 -26.42
N TRP A 34 33.90 0.41 -26.38
CA TRP A 34 33.50 -0.45 -25.25
C TRP A 34 34.33 -0.19 -23.98
N PHE A 35 35.64 0.08 -24.09
CA PHE A 35 36.46 0.47 -22.95
C PHE A 35 36.18 1.91 -22.46
N SER A 36 35.74 2.83 -23.34
CA SER A 36 35.29 4.17 -22.92
C SER A 36 33.93 4.16 -22.20
N THR A 37 33.17 3.08 -22.30
CA THR A 37 31.97 2.84 -21.47
C THR A 37 32.25 2.05 -20.19
N TYR A 38 33.50 1.63 -19.96
CA TYR A 38 33.91 0.84 -18.78
C TYR A 38 35.04 1.47 -17.95
N VAL A 39 35.59 2.61 -18.36
CA VAL A 39 36.55 3.41 -17.57
C VAL A 39 36.00 4.82 -17.38
N ASN A 40 34.92 4.91 -16.61
CA ASN A 40 34.72 6.00 -15.66
C ASN A 40 34.61 5.34 -14.27
N ALA A 41 35.69 4.65 -13.90
CA ALA A 41 35.98 4.34 -12.51
C ALA A 41 36.69 5.57 -11.94
N GLU A 42 36.00 6.26 -11.03
CA GLU A 42 36.55 7.00 -9.89
C GLU A 42 37.97 7.58 -10.06
N THR A 43 38.05 8.82 -10.52
CA THR A 43 38.88 9.78 -9.79
C THR A 43 38.01 10.40 -8.71
N GLN A 44 38.09 9.81 -7.51
CA GLN A 44 37.57 10.38 -6.27
C GLN A 44 38.21 11.75 -6.02
N SER A 45 37.63 12.80 -6.60
CA SER A 45 37.37 13.98 -5.78
C SER A 45 36.26 13.58 -4.81
N PRO A 46 36.29 13.96 -3.53
CA PRO A 46 35.24 13.58 -2.59
C PRO A 46 33.89 14.05 -3.15
N GLU A 47 33.13 13.11 -3.71
CA GLU A 47 31.78 13.32 -4.20
C GLU A 47 30.98 13.85 -3.02
N LYS A 48 30.43 15.06 -3.16
CA LYS A 48 29.23 15.39 -2.40
C LYS A 48 28.17 14.39 -2.87
N MET A 49 27.87 13.39 -2.04
CA MET A 49 26.69 12.54 -2.23
C MET A 49 25.49 13.47 -2.44
N ASP A 50 24.92 13.46 -3.64
CA ASP A 50 23.63 14.10 -3.87
C ASP A 50 22.60 13.29 -3.07
N VAL A 51 22.11 13.89 -1.99
CA VAL A 51 21.11 13.32 -1.08
C VAL A 51 19.77 13.28 -1.81
N GLY A 52 19.49 12.18 -2.51
CA GLY A 52 18.23 11.95 -3.23
C GLY A 52 17.26 11.07 -2.46
N ILE A 53 15.95 11.31 -2.61
CA ILE A 53 14.89 10.52 -1.96
C ILE A 53 14.42 9.41 -2.90
N LYS A 54 14.64 8.17 -2.49
CA LYS A 54 14.17 6.99 -3.24
C LYS A 54 12.68 6.74 -2.98
N LEU A 55 11.90 6.66 -4.05
CA LEU A 55 10.49 6.26 -4.06
C LEU A 55 10.40 4.79 -4.48
N SER A 56 10.27 3.89 -3.50
CA SER A 56 10.43 2.44 -3.74
C SER A 56 9.43 1.86 -4.73
N GLU A 57 8.16 2.28 -4.68
CA GLU A 57 7.10 1.78 -5.57
C GLU A 57 7.29 2.19 -7.04
N LYS A 58 7.87 3.37 -7.28
CA LYS A 58 8.12 3.89 -8.63
C LYS A 58 9.50 3.51 -9.15
N GLY A 59 10.42 3.08 -8.28
CA GLY A 59 11.80 2.77 -8.63
C GLY A 59 12.64 3.99 -9.03
N VAL A 60 12.21 5.20 -8.63
CA VAL A 60 12.83 6.48 -9.00
C VAL A 60 13.48 7.13 -7.79
N ILE A 61 14.63 7.77 -7.99
CA ILE A 61 15.29 8.63 -7.01
C ILE A 61 15.00 10.07 -7.41
N VAL A 62 14.40 10.84 -6.52
CA VAL A 62 14.13 12.26 -6.72
C VAL A 62 15.28 13.06 -6.12
N THR A 63 15.91 13.89 -6.94
CA THR A 63 17.06 14.72 -6.57
C THR A 63 16.72 16.21 -6.58
N GLU A 64 17.57 17.02 -5.95
CA GLU A 64 17.49 18.48 -6.01
C GLU A 64 17.62 18.99 -7.45
N GLU A 65 18.34 18.25 -8.32
CA GLU A 65 18.45 18.57 -9.73
C GLU A 65 17.10 18.40 -10.48
N ASP A 66 16.32 17.38 -10.13
CA ASP A 66 14.98 17.17 -10.69
C ASP A 66 14.02 18.31 -10.33
N PHE A 67 14.09 18.78 -9.08
CA PHE A 67 13.33 19.95 -8.63
C PHE A 67 13.74 21.22 -9.39
N LYS A 68 15.04 21.48 -9.56
CA LYS A 68 15.54 22.62 -10.34
C LYS A 68 15.10 22.54 -11.80
N LYS A 69 15.20 21.36 -12.44
CA LYS A 69 14.71 21.13 -13.81
C LYS A 69 13.21 21.38 -13.93
N ALA A 70 12.42 20.90 -12.97
CA ALA A 70 10.98 21.14 -12.94
C ALA A 70 10.64 22.62 -12.80
N LYS A 71 11.37 23.35 -11.94
CA LYS A 71 11.18 24.79 -11.74
C LYS A 71 11.51 25.61 -12.99
N ILE A 72 12.65 25.33 -13.63
CA ILE A 72 13.02 25.97 -14.91
C ILE A 72 11.93 25.72 -15.95
N ARG A 73 11.45 24.48 -16.06
CA ARG A 73 10.39 24.14 -17.01
C ARG A 73 9.06 24.81 -16.71
N ASP A 74 8.69 24.94 -15.43
CA ASP A 74 7.49 25.68 -15.02
C ASP A 74 7.57 27.17 -15.42
N GLU A 75 8.73 27.80 -15.19
CA GLU A 75 8.98 29.19 -15.61
C GLU A 75 8.90 29.35 -17.14
N GLU A 76 9.54 28.44 -17.90
CA GLU A 76 9.47 28.41 -19.38
C GLU A 76 8.03 28.28 -19.89
N VAL A 77 7.23 27.38 -19.29
CA VAL A 77 5.83 27.18 -19.65
C VAL A 77 4.99 28.41 -19.30
N LYS A 78 5.18 29.02 -18.12
CA LYS A 78 4.48 30.25 -17.70
C LYS A 78 4.74 31.40 -18.68
N VAL A 79 5.98 31.60 -19.12
CA VAL A 79 6.33 32.61 -20.13
C VAL A 79 5.66 32.31 -21.47
N THR A 80 5.74 31.06 -21.93
CA THR A 80 5.14 30.64 -23.21
C THR A 80 3.62 30.82 -23.21
N VAL A 81 2.95 30.37 -22.14
CA VAL A 81 1.51 30.50 -21.95
C VAL A 81 1.09 31.97 -21.93
N SER A 82 1.82 32.82 -21.21
CA SER A 82 1.52 34.26 -21.13
C SER A 82 1.58 34.92 -22.50
N LYS A 83 2.64 34.66 -23.26
CA LYS A 83 2.80 35.16 -24.62
C LYS A 83 1.67 34.68 -25.55
N SER A 84 1.32 33.40 -25.51
CA SER A 84 0.21 32.87 -26.31
C SER A 84 -1.13 33.49 -25.93
N ILE A 85 -1.39 33.74 -24.65
CA ILE A 85 -2.62 34.41 -24.19
C ILE A 85 -2.68 35.86 -24.72
N GLU A 86 -1.57 36.60 -24.70
CA GLU A 86 -1.51 37.95 -25.27
C GLU A 86 -1.80 37.97 -26.78
N GLU A 87 -1.20 37.05 -27.54
CA GLU A 87 -1.44 36.89 -28.98
C GLU A 87 -2.90 36.53 -29.28
N ILE A 88 -3.50 35.63 -28.49
CA ILE A 88 -4.92 35.26 -28.61
C ILE A 88 -5.82 36.44 -28.28
N ASN A 89 -5.55 37.19 -27.21
CA ASN A 89 -6.34 38.38 -26.84
C ASN A 89 -6.30 39.45 -27.94
N SER A 90 -5.15 39.65 -28.58
CA SER A 90 -5.02 40.56 -29.73
C SER A 90 -5.88 40.09 -30.91
N SER A 91 -5.92 38.77 -31.16
CA SER A 91 -6.75 38.17 -32.20
C SER A 91 -8.24 38.30 -31.90
N ILE A 92 -8.66 38.08 -30.65
CA ILE A 92 -10.04 38.31 -30.19
C ILE A 92 -10.44 39.77 -30.45
N ALA A 93 -9.63 40.74 -30.02
CA ALA A 93 -9.92 42.17 -30.20
C ALA A 93 -10.05 42.58 -31.67
N ASN A 94 -9.29 41.93 -32.56
CA ASN A 94 -9.41 42.16 -34.00
C ASN A 94 -10.71 41.58 -34.56
N ILE A 95 -11.07 40.35 -34.19
CA ILE A 95 -12.31 39.70 -34.62
C ILE A 95 -13.54 40.46 -34.09
N GLU A 96 -13.50 40.96 -32.86
CA GLU A 96 -14.57 41.79 -32.29
C GLU A 96 -14.79 43.09 -33.09
N ARG A 97 -13.70 43.72 -33.54
CA ARG A 97 -13.77 44.92 -34.40
C ARG A 97 -14.35 44.60 -35.78
N ASP A 98 -13.93 43.48 -36.36
CA ASP A 98 -14.42 43.02 -37.66
C ASP A 98 -15.91 42.68 -37.58
N ALA A 99 -16.35 41.95 -36.55
CA ALA A 99 -17.75 41.62 -36.29
C ALA A 99 -18.63 42.88 -36.15
N LYS A 100 -18.15 43.91 -35.43
CA LYS A 100 -18.86 45.19 -35.32
C LYS A 100 -19.00 45.91 -36.67
N THR A 101 -17.94 45.88 -37.48
CA THR A 101 -17.94 46.45 -38.82
C THR A 101 -18.92 45.71 -39.73
N MET A 102 -18.93 44.38 -39.67
CA MET A 102 -19.87 43.54 -40.42
C MET A 102 -21.32 43.72 -39.96
N SER A 103 -21.58 43.92 -38.67
CA SER A 103 -22.92 44.22 -38.15
C SER A 103 -23.46 45.53 -38.74
N THR A 104 -22.63 46.57 -38.80
CA THR A 104 -23.01 47.85 -39.44
C THR A 104 -23.26 47.66 -40.94
N HIS A 105 -22.45 46.83 -41.61
CA HIS A 105 -22.65 46.51 -43.02
C HIS A 105 -23.96 45.74 -43.26
N LEU A 106 -24.29 44.79 -42.38
CA LEU A 106 -25.53 44.02 -42.42
C LEU A 106 -26.76 44.91 -42.29
N GLU A 107 -26.78 45.86 -41.35
CA GLU A 107 -27.86 46.84 -41.19
C GLU A 107 -28.05 47.66 -42.47
N ASN A 108 -26.95 48.12 -43.09
CA ASN A 108 -27.00 48.85 -44.35
C ASN A 108 -27.56 47.99 -45.50
N LEU A 109 -27.17 46.71 -45.60
CA LEU A 109 -27.69 45.79 -46.62
C LEU A 109 -29.18 45.48 -46.40
N GLN A 110 -29.62 45.37 -45.16
CA GLN A 110 -31.04 45.18 -44.81
C GLN A 110 -31.87 46.39 -45.23
N GLN A 111 -31.37 47.60 -44.96
CA GLN A 111 -32.03 48.84 -45.42
C GLN A 111 -32.02 48.94 -46.95
N GLU A 112 -30.91 48.63 -47.61
CA GLU A 112 -30.80 48.62 -49.08
C GLU A 112 -31.84 47.67 -49.70
N LYS A 113 -32.06 46.50 -49.10
CA LYS A 113 -33.09 45.55 -49.56
C LYS A 113 -34.51 46.09 -49.42
N ILE A 114 -34.82 46.80 -48.33
CA ILE A 114 -36.13 47.45 -48.14
C ILE A 114 -36.33 48.54 -49.20
N ASP A 115 -35.30 49.36 -49.44
CA ASP A 115 -35.35 50.46 -50.40
C ASP A 115 -35.57 49.97 -51.84
N TYR A 116 -34.95 48.84 -52.22
CA TYR A 116 -35.17 48.25 -53.55
C TYR A 116 -36.51 47.55 -53.71
N ALA A 117 -37.06 46.96 -52.63
CA ALA A 117 -38.40 46.40 -52.66
C ALA A 117 -39.47 47.48 -52.94
N GLY A 118 -39.23 48.72 -52.49
CA GLY A 118 -40.10 49.87 -52.78
C GLY A 118 -39.97 50.48 -54.19
N LYS A 119 -39.01 50.01 -55.01
CA LYS A 119 -38.67 50.57 -56.34
C LYS A 119 -38.98 49.64 -57.52
N ASP A 120 -39.81 48.62 -57.32
CA ASP A 120 -40.22 47.60 -58.31
C ASP A 120 -39.02 46.90 -59.02
N VAL A 121 -38.00 46.56 -58.23
CA VAL A 121 -36.81 45.83 -58.73
C VAL A 121 -37.12 44.33 -58.84
N GLY A 122 -36.62 43.70 -59.91
CA GLY A 122 -36.84 42.28 -60.20
C GLY A 122 -36.51 41.35 -59.03
N GLN A 123 -37.38 40.36 -58.80
CA GLN A 123 -37.31 39.41 -57.67
C GLN A 123 -35.95 38.69 -57.55
N LYS A 124 -35.32 38.35 -58.68
CA LYS A 124 -34.02 37.68 -58.73
C LYS A 124 -32.86 38.55 -58.20
N PHE A 125 -32.95 39.87 -58.35
CA PHE A 125 -31.98 40.80 -57.74
C PHE A 125 -32.18 40.89 -56.22
N LEU A 126 -33.43 40.88 -55.74
CA LEU A 126 -33.71 40.80 -54.30
C LEU A 126 -33.27 39.46 -53.69
N GLU A 127 -33.29 38.37 -54.46
CA GLU A 127 -32.73 37.07 -54.10
C GLU A 127 -31.20 37.15 -53.91
N LEU A 128 -30.48 37.82 -54.83
CA LEU A 128 -29.04 38.07 -54.69
C LEU A 128 -28.71 38.88 -53.43
N LEU A 129 -29.44 39.98 -53.19
CA LEU A 129 -29.32 40.77 -51.95
C LEU A 129 -29.60 39.92 -50.70
N GLY A 130 -30.59 39.03 -50.77
CA GLY A 130 -30.86 38.06 -49.71
C GLY A 130 -29.68 37.12 -49.44
N LYS A 131 -28.96 36.70 -50.48
CA LYS A 131 -27.74 35.89 -50.34
C LYS A 131 -26.57 36.69 -49.74
N GLU A 132 -26.39 37.95 -50.13
CA GLU A 132 -25.37 38.83 -49.54
C GLU A 132 -25.61 39.03 -48.04
N ILE A 133 -26.85 39.33 -47.65
CA ILE A 133 -27.26 39.43 -46.23
C ILE A 133 -26.98 38.12 -45.48
N ALA A 134 -27.36 36.97 -46.05
CA ALA A 134 -27.16 35.68 -45.40
C ALA A 134 -25.67 35.35 -45.19
N ILE A 135 -24.81 35.67 -46.15
CA ILE A 135 -23.37 35.47 -46.05
C ILE A 135 -22.73 36.40 -45.01
N VAL A 136 -23.14 37.67 -44.95
CA VAL A 136 -22.65 38.60 -43.92
C VAL A 136 -23.11 38.17 -42.52
N GLN A 137 -24.33 37.62 -42.38
CA GLN A 137 -24.78 37.03 -41.12
C GLN A 137 -23.93 35.80 -40.74
N GLU A 138 -23.70 34.87 -41.68
CA GLU A 138 -22.83 33.70 -41.47
C GLU A 138 -21.41 34.13 -41.04
N LYS A 139 -20.89 35.24 -41.59
CA LYS A 139 -19.61 35.83 -41.20
C LYS A 139 -19.59 36.33 -39.75
N ILE A 140 -20.65 36.99 -39.30
CA ILE A 140 -20.76 37.46 -37.92
C ILE A 140 -20.87 36.28 -36.96
N ASP A 141 -21.65 35.26 -37.32
CA ASP A 141 -21.85 34.07 -36.48
C ASP A 141 -20.54 33.28 -36.30
N ILE A 142 -19.76 33.10 -37.37
CA ILE A 142 -18.46 32.41 -37.29
C ILE A 142 -17.43 33.22 -36.49
N ASP A 143 -17.46 34.55 -36.55
CA ASP A 143 -16.60 35.41 -35.73
C ASP A 143 -16.85 35.20 -34.23
N HIS A 144 -18.12 35.14 -33.82
CA HIS A 144 -18.48 34.85 -32.44
C HIS A 144 -18.02 33.45 -32.01
N GLU A 145 -18.21 32.43 -32.86
CA GLU A 145 -17.77 31.05 -32.55
C GLU A 145 -16.24 30.95 -32.45
N GLN A 146 -15.51 31.72 -33.24
CA GLN A 146 -14.05 31.80 -33.19
C GLN A 146 -13.57 32.50 -31.92
N ILE A 147 -14.23 33.58 -31.48
CA ILE A 147 -13.95 34.26 -30.20
C ILE A 147 -14.11 33.29 -29.02
N GLU A 148 -15.24 32.57 -28.96
CA GLU A 148 -15.48 31.61 -27.86
C GLU A 148 -14.47 30.45 -27.88
N THR A 149 -14.08 29.98 -29.07
CA THR A 149 -13.02 28.97 -29.21
C THR A 149 -11.66 29.48 -28.70
N TYR A 150 -11.35 30.76 -28.91
CA TYR A 150 -10.13 31.37 -28.37
C TYR A 150 -10.19 31.59 -26.85
N LYS A 151 -11.36 31.91 -26.29
CA LYS A 151 -11.53 31.98 -24.83
C LYS A 151 -11.32 30.61 -24.17
N ASP A 152 -11.87 29.54 -24.74
CA ASP A 152 -11.63 28.17 -24.28
C ASP A 152 -10.14 27.80 -24.33
N ARG A 153 -9.44 28.19 -25.40
CA ARG A 153 -7.99 28.02 -25.53
C ARG A 153 -7.21 28.69 -24.40
N ILE A 154 -7.58 29.92 -24.03
CA ILE A 154 -6.94 30.67 -22.94
C ILE A 154 -7.11 29.92 -21.61
N GLU A 155 -8.31 29.42 -21.32
CA GLU A 155 -8.57 28.65 -20.09
C GLU A 155 -7.70 27.40 -20.02
N VAL A 156 -7.65 26.62 -21.09
CA VAL A 156 -6.85 25.39 -21.18
C VAL A 156 -5.35 25.67 -21.02
N LEU A 157 -4.84 26.78 -21.58
CA LEU A 157 -3.44 27.19 -21.41
C LEU A 157 -3.11 27.56 -19.96
N ARG A 158 -4.01 28.26 -19.25
CA ARG A 158 -3.84 28.54 -17.82
C ARG A 158 -3.79 27.26 -16.99
N ASP A 159 -4.66 26.32 -17.33
CA ASP A 159 -4.72 25.02 -16.69
C ASP A 159 -3.47 24.16 -16.93
N GLN A 160 -2.88 24.23 -18.12
CA GLN A 160 -1.58 23.61 -18.41
C GLN A 160 -0.48 24.18 -17.50
N SER A 161 -0.45 25.50 -17.30
CA SER A 161 0.52 26.14 -16.41
C SER A 161 0.36 25.67 -14.96
N LYS A 162 -0.86 25.50 -14.44
CA LYS A 162 -1.10 24.99 -13.08
C LYS A 162 -0.55 23.56 -12.89
N ALA A 163 -0.74 22.67 -13.87
CA ALA A 163 -0.24 21.30 -13.79
C ALA A 163 1.30 21.22 -13.68
N HIS A 164 2.01 22.21 -14.24
CA HIS A 164 3.46 22.34 -14.10
C HIS A 164 3.89 22.93 -12.75
N ASP A 165 3.07 23.80 -12.14
CA ASP A 165 3.31 24.31 -10.79
C ASP A 165 3.18 23.19 -9.74
N GLU A 166 2.17 22.33 -9.89
CA GLU A 166 1.92 21.19 -9.01
C GLU A 166 3.10 20.22 -8.91
N ILE A 167 3.78 19.90 -10.03
CA ILE A 167 4.94 19.01 -9.98
C ILE A 167 6.09 19.62 -9.19
N VAL A 168 6.26 20.94 -9.25
CA VAL A 168 7.30 21.65 -8.48
C VAL A 168 7.01 21.56 -6.98
N VAL A 169 5.76 21.80 -6.58
CA VAL A 169 5.31 21.68 -5.18
C VAL A 169 5.48 20.23 -4.67
N LEU A 170 5.15 19.25 -5.50
CA LEU A 170 5.25 17.84 -5.15
C LEU A 170 6.71 17.39 -4.99
N LEU A 171 7.59 17.75 -5.92
CA LEU A 171 9.02 17.43 -5.82
C LEU A 171 9.67 18.07 -4.60
N LYS A 172 9.30 19.32 -4.27
CA LYS A 172 9.73 19.97 -3.03
C LYS A 172 9.29 19.20 -1.79
N SER A 173 8.04 18.72 -1.79
CA SER A 173 7.50 17.92 -0.69
C SER A 173 8.20 16.57 -0.56
N ILE A 174 8.55 15.93 -1.68
CA ILE A 174 9.33 14.69 -1.71
C ILE A 174 10.72 14.91 -1.13
N LEU A 175 11.41 15.99 -1.50
CA LEU A 175 12.74 16.32 -0.95
C LEU A 175 12.67 16.63 0.56
N GLY A 176 11.57 17.21 1.04
CA GLY A 176 11.31 17.42 2.46
C GLY A 176 10.90 16.17 3.25
N LEU A 177 10.85 14.98 2.64
CA LEU A 177 10.37 13.75 3.28
C LEU A 177 11.31 13.27 4.42
N GLU A 178 12.56 13.73 4.46
CA GLU A 178 13.46 13.53 5.61
C GLU A 178 13.05 14.36 6.83
N GLU A 179 12.53 15.58 6.65
CA GLU A 179 12.11 16.46 7.76
C GLU A 179 10.76 16.01 8.38
N ILE A 180 9.98 15.21 7.65
CA ILE A 180 8.73 14.60 8.12
C ILE A 180 8.94 13.55 9.25
N LEU A 181 10.19 13.25 9.59
CA LEU A 181 10.59 12.48 10.79
C LEU A 181 10.01 13.03 12.12
N LEU A 182 9.42 14.23 12.12
CA LEU A 182 8.71 14.86 13.24
C LEU A 182 7.20 14.57 13.34
N THR A 183 6.60 13.90 12.34
CA THR A 183 5.17 13.56 12.38
C THR A 183 4.88 12.44 13.38
N SER A 184 3.79 12.60 14.16
CA SER A 184 3.33 11.58 15.11
C SER A 184 3.04 10.27 14.39
N HIS A 185 3.56 9.16 14.93
CA HIS A 185 3.41 7.80 14.42
C HIS A 185 1.94 7.37 14.24
N GLU A 186 1.01 8.03 14.93
CA GLU A 186 -0.44 7.85 14.82
C GLU A 186 -1.00 8.13 13.41
N HIS A 187 -0.24 8.82 12.54
CA HIS A 187 -0.66 9.16 11.19
C HIS A 187 -0.37 8.07 10.15
N ALA A 188 0.43 7.05 10.47
CA ALA A 188 0.75 5.95 9.54
C ALA A 188 -0.48 5.32 8.84
N PRO A 189 -1.57 4.93 9.55
CA PRO A 189 -2.76 4.37 8.89
C PRO A 189 -3.51 5.39 8.02
N ILE A 190 -3.47 6.67 8.38
CA ILE A 190 -4.10 7.75 7.61
C ILE A 190 -3.37 7.92 6.28
N VAL A 191 -2.04 8.05 6.32
CA VAL A 191 -1.20 8.20 5.12
C VAL A 191 -1.31 6.98 4.20
N LYS A 192 -1.43 5.77 4.76
CA LYS A 192 -1.66 4.55 3.99
C LYS A 192 -2.98 4.61 3.21
N LYS A 193 -4.06 5.08 3.85
CA LYS A 193 -5.36 5.27 3.19
C LYS A 193 -5.29 6.35 2.11
N GLU A 194 -4.55 7.44 2.36
CA GLU A 194 -4.30 8.48 1.36
C GLU A 194 -3.54 7.93 0.14
N ALA A 195 -2.56 7.05 0.35
CA ALA A 195 -1.83 6.37 -0.74
C ALA A 195 -2.77 5.48 -1.58
N GLU A 196 -3.69 4.75 -0.96
CA GLU A 196 -4.70 3.94 -1.67
C GLU A 196 -5.64 4.81 -2.50
N ILE A 197 -6.11 5.94 -1.95
CA ILE A 197 -6.94 6.91 -2.68
C ILE A 197 -6.17 7.49 -3.88
N ALA A 198 -4.91 7.87 -3.68
CA ALA A 198 -4.05 8.38 -4.75
C ALA A 198 -3.83 7.34 -5.86
N LYS A 199 -3.72 6.05 -5.51
CA LYS A 199 -3.62 4.96 -6.49
C LYS A 199 -4.89 4.82 -7.33
N ASN A 200 -6.07 4.92 -6.72
CA ASN A 200 -7.34 4.88 -7.45
C ASN A 200 -7.51 6.08 -8.39
N TYR A 201 -7.01 7.26 -7.97
CA TYR A 201 -7.03 8.46 -8.81
C TYR A 201 -6.23 8.29 -10.12
N ILE A 202 -5.10 7.56 -10.10
CA ILE A 202 -4.32 7.25 -11.31
C ILE A 202 -5.19 6.55 -12.37
N THR A 203 -6.01 5.58 -11.97
CA THR A 203 -6.91 4.87 -12.89
C THR A 203 -7.96 5.80 -13.50
N ALA A 204 -8.48 6.75 -12.73
CA ALA A 204 -9.41 7.76 -13.25
C ALA A 204 -8.74 8.67 -14.28
N VAL A 205 -7.52 9.14 -14.02
CA VAL A 205 -6.75 9.97 -14.97
C VAL A 205 -6.45 9.20 -16.25
N GLN A 206 -6.08 7.92 -16.16
CA GLN A 206 -5.85 7.06 -17.34
C GLN A 206 -7.11 6.88 -18.20
N ALA A 207 -8.30 6.81 -17.60
CA ALA A 207 -9.55 6.79 -18.35
C ALA A 207 -9.79 8.11 -19.09
N GLY A 208 -9.51 9.24 -18.44
CA GLY A 208 -9.60 10.58 -19.05
C GLY A 208 -8.63 10.79 -20.23
N ILE A 209 -7.47 10.13 -20.23
CA ILE A 209 -6.54 10.16 -21.39
C ILE A 209 -7.21 9.56 -22.63
N LYS A 210 -7.85 8.39 -22.50
CA LYS A 210 -8.52 7.70 -23.62
C LYS A 210 -9.68 8.54 -24.19
N GLU A 211 -10.43 9.21 -23.32
CA GLU A 211 -11.48 10.14 -23.73
C GLU A 211 -10.89 11.27 -24.59
N LYS A 212 -9.78 11.87 -24.15
CA LYS A 212 -9.14 12.96 -24.89
C LYS A 212 -8.50 12.51 -26.21
N GLU A 213 -7.96 11.29 -26.28
CA GLU A 213 -7.52 10.69 -27.55
C GLU A 213 -8.69 10.58 -28.54
N SER A 214 -9.86 10.11 -28.08
CA SER A 214 -11.06 10.04 -28.92
C SER A 214 -11.49 11.41 -29.44
N VAL A 215 -11.45 12.44 -28.59
CA VAL A 215 -11.77 13.83 -28.98
C VAL A 215 -10.77 14.37 -30.01
N ILE A 216 -9.47 14.06 -29.88
CA ILE A 216 -8.45 14.43 -30.87
C ILE A 216 -8.73 13.77 -32.22
N VAL A 217 -9.08 12.47 -32.23
CA VAL A 217 -9.44 11.74 -33.45
C VAL A 217 -10.67 12.37 -34.10
N PHE A 218 -11.70 12.68 -33.30
CA PHE A 218 -12.91 13.35 -33.76
C PHE A 218 -12.59 14.67 -34.47
N PHE A 219 -11.85 15.59 -33.83
CA PHE A 219 -11.51 16.87 -34.43
C PHE A 219 -10.56 16.76 -35.62
N THR A 220 -9.71 15.73 -35.66
CA THR A 220 -8.84 15.45 -36.81
C THR A 220 -9.68 15.08 -38.04
N ASN A 221 -10.61 14.14 -37.88
CA ASN A 221 -11.51 13.73 -38.96
C ASN A 221 -12.41 14.88 -39.40
N ARG A 222 -12.97 15.62 -38.43
CA ARG A 222 -13.86 16.75 -38.72
C ARG A 222 -13.16 17.88 -39.47
N LEU A 223 -11.88 18.13 -39.16
CA LEU A 223 -11.09 19.13 -39.87
C LEU A 223 -10.89 18.74 -41.35
N GLU A 224 -10.62 17.46 -41.65
CA GLU A 224 -10.53 16.96 -43.03
C GLU A 224 -11.86 17.13 -43.78
N GLU A 225 -12.98 16.76 -43.15
CA GLU A 225 -14.32 16.94 -43.73
C GLU A 225 -14.62 18.41 -44.05
N ILE A 226 -14.28 19.33 -43.14
CA ILE A 226 -14.52 20.77 -43.33
C ILE A 226 -13.69 21.33 -44.50
N LYS A 227 -12.42 20.92 -44.65
CA LYS A 227 -11.60 21.36 -45.80
C LYS A 227 -12.22 20.97 -47.14
N LEU A 228 -12.76 19.76 -47.23
CA LEU A 228 -13.44 19.27 -48.43
C LEU A 228 -14.74 20.05 -48.67
N LYS A 229 -15.57 20.16 -47.63
CA LYS A 229 -16.88 20.82 -47.70
C LYS A 229 -16.76 22.30 -48.08
N VAL A 230 -15.81 23.03 -47.51
CA VAL A 230 -15.57 24.45 -47.84
C VAL A 230 -15.28 24.62 -49.34
N SER A 231 -14.43 23.76 -49.90
CA SER A 231 -14.08 23.82 -51.32
C SER A 231 -15.27 23.48 -52.23
N GLU A 232 -16.14 22.57 -51.81
CA GLU A 232 -17.35 22.19 -52.54
C GLU A 232 -18.43 23.28 -52.47
N ASP A 233 -18.71 23.81 -51.28
CA ASP A 233 -19.68 24.87 -51.04
C ASP A 233 -19.30 26.16 -51.81
N GLU A 234 -18.01 26.51 -51.87
CA GLU A 234 -17.52 27.64 -52.67
C GLU A 234 -17.78 27.46 -54.17
N ARG A 235 -17.51 26.27 -54.73
CA ARG A 235 -17.77 25.97 -56.14
C ARG A 235 -19.26 25.98 -56.46
N ASN A 236 -20.06 25.34 -55.63
CA ASN A 236 -21.51 25.29 -55.79
C ASN A 236 -22.13 26.69 -55.74
N LEU A 237 -21.67 27.54 -54.82
CA LEU A 237 -22.11 28.94 -54.74
C LEU A 237 -21.71 29.73 -55.99
N ALA A 238 -20.49 29.57 -56.50
CA ALA A 238 -20.05 30.25 -57.72
C ALA A 238 -20.89 29.87 -58.93
N THR A 239 -21.17 28.58 -59.13
CA THR A 239 -22.05 28.10 -60.21
C THR A 239 -23.47 28.65 -60.08
N TYR A 240 -24.00 28.68 -58.86
CA TYR A 240 -25.32 29.25 -58.57
C TYR A 240 -25.38 30.75 -58.89
N LEU A 241 -24.38 31.53 -58.49
CA LEU A 241 -24.34 32.98 -58.74
C LEU A 241 -24.21 33.31 -60.23
N GLU A 242 -23.49 32.51 -61.02
CA GLU A 242 -23.44 32.67 -62.48
C GLU A 242 -24.79 32.36 -63.15
N SER A 243 -25.53 31.36 -62.67
CA SER A 243 -26.91 31.12 -63.12
C SER A 243 -27.80 32.31 -62.77
N LEU A 244 -27.73 32.80 -61.53
CA LEU A 244 -28.54 33.92 -61.07
C LEU A 244 -28.23 35.20 -61.85
N LYS A 245 -26.96 35.42 -62.22
CA LYS A 245 -26.52 36.54 -63.06
C LYS A 245 -27.16 36.52 -64.45
N THR A 246 -27.24 35.35 -65.09
CA THR A 246 -27.88 35.23 -66.41
C THR A 246 -29.39 35.40 -66.34
N GLU A 247 -30.03 34.96 -65.26
CA GLU A 247 -31.48 35.12 -65.01
C GLU A 247 -31.90 36.57 -64.72
N ILE A 248 -31.03 37.39 -64.13
CA ILE A 248 -31.35 38.80 -63.82
C ILE A 248 -31.39 39.68 -65.08
N ALA A 249 -30.51 39.41 -66.06
CA ALA A 249 -30.48 40.06 -67.38
C ALA A 249 -30.70 41.60 -67.40
N ASP A 250 -30.16 42.33 -66.40
CA ASP A 250 -30.29 43.79 -66.25
C ASP A 250 -29.07 44.51 -66.85
N THR A 251 -29.24 45.15 -68.01
CA THR A 251 -28.19 45.88 -68.73
C THR A 251 -27.85 47.25 -68.13
N GLU A 252 -28.72 47.84 -67.31
CA GLU A 252 -28.50 49.16 -66.70
C GLU A 252 -27.69 49.07 -65.41
N ARG A 253 -27.78 47.95 -64.68
CA ARG A 253 -27.15 47.77 -63.35
C ARG A 253 -26.05 46.70 -63.31
N VAL A 254 -25.49 46.33 -64.47
CA VAL A 254 -24.45 45.30 -64.61
C VAL A 254 -23.28 45.49 -63.63
N ALA A 255 -22.80 46.73 -63.45
CA ALA A 255 -21.67 47.01 -62.55
C ALA A 255 -22.01 46.74 -61.08
N THR A 256 -23.23 47.12 -60.64
CA THR A 256 -23.72 46.88 -59.27
C THR A 256 -23.95 45.39 -59.04
N LEU A 257 -24.53 44.70 -60.01
CA LEU A 257 -24.76 43.25 -59.97
C LEU A 257 -23.44 42.49 -59.81
N GLN A 258 -22.44 42.81 -60.63
CA GLN A 258 -21.13 42.19 -60.60
C GLN A 258 -20.43 42.44 -59.25
N LYS A 259 -20.47 43.66 -58.73
CA LYS A 259 -19.90 44.00 -57.43
C LYS A 259 -20.50 43.18 -56.27
N LYS A 260 -21.82 42.97 -56.28
CA LYS A 260 -22.50 42.15 -55.24
C LYS A 260 -22.12 40.68 -55.31
N ILE A 261 -22.01 40.12 -56.52
CA ILE A 261 -21.51 38.74 -56.72
C ILE A 261 -20.07 38.60 -56.21
N GLU A 262 -19.20 39.56 -56.53
CA GLU A 262 -17.81 39.58 -56.05
C GLU A 262 -17.73 39.65 -54.53
N ASN A 263 -18.54 40.51 -53.90
CA ASN A 263 -18.63 40.59 -52.43
C ASN A 263 -19.05 39.24 -51.81
N ILE A 264 -20.11 38.61 -52.34
CA ILE A 264 -20.61 37.32 -51.83
C ILE A 264 -19.52 36.25 -51.89
N LEU A 265 -18.82 36.15 -53.01
CA LEU A 265 -17.75 35.17 -53.20
C LEU A 265 -16.54 35.45 -52.29
N LEU A 266 -16.17 36.72 -52.14
CA LEU A 266 -15.10 37.15 -51.24
C LEU A 266 -15.40 36.72 -49.80
N TRP A 267 -16.61 37.02 -49.32
CA TRP A 267 -17.01 36.68 -47.96
C TRP A 267 -17.17 35.18 -47.76
N LYS A 268 -17.72 34.44 -48.72
CA LYS A 268 -17.82 32.99 -48.60
C LYS A 268 -16.44 32.34 -48.46
N LYS A 269 -15.47 32.80 -49.23
CA LYS A 269 -14.08 32.34 -49.14
C LYS A 269 -13.44 32.66 -47.79
N ALA A 270 -13.69 33.86 -47.26
CA ALA A 270 -13.21 34.25 -45.94
C ALA A 270 -13.82 33.38 -44.83
N ILE A 271 -15.13 33.13 -44.87
CA ILE A 271 -15.83 32.24 -43.94
C ILE A 271 -15.27 30.81 -44.02
N GLY A 272 -15.05 30.30 -45.24
CA GLY A 272 -14.44 28.99 -45.44
C GLY A 272 -13.07 28.86 -44.78
N ALA A 273 -12.21 29.86 -44.96
CA ALA A 273 -10.91 29.91 -44.29
C ALA A 273 -11.05 29.98 -42.76
N GLN A 274 -11.99 30.78 -42.23
CA GLN A 274 -12.25 30.88 -40.79
C GLN A 274 -12.74 29.56 -40.18
N TRP A 275 -13.63 28.84 -40.85
CA TRP A 275 -14.06 27.50 -40.41
C TRP A 275 -12.88 26.55 -40.26
N ILE A 276 -11.95 26.55 -41.23
CA ILE A 276 -10.74 25.74 -41.16
C ILE A 276 -9.88 26.16 -39.95
N THR A 277 -9.64 27.46 -39.75
CA THR A 277 -8.87 27.99 -38.61
C THR A 277 -9.52 27.66 -37.26
N LEU A 278 -10.84 27.74 -37.16
CA LEU A 278 -11.61 27.42 -35.97
C LEU A 278 -11.42 25.95 -35.58
N PHE A 279 -11.59 25.02 -36.52
CA PHE A 279 -11.38 23.59 -36.27
C PHE A 279 -9.92 23.23 -36.00
N GLN A 280 -8.96 23.90 -36.66
CA GLN A 280 -7.53 23.78 -36.32
C GLN A 280 -7.25 24.22 -34.88
N THR A 281 -7.88 25.31 -34.45
CA THR A 281 -7.74 25.83 -33.08
C THR A 281 -8.31 24.84 -32.07
N ARG A 282 -9.54 24.32 -32.30
CA ARG A 282 -10.17 23.29 -31.44
C ARG A 282 -9.35 22.00 -31.34
N LEU A 283 -8.80 21.53 -32.46
CA LEU A 283 -7.88 20.38 -32.48
C LEU A 283 -6.63 20.66 -31.64
N GLY A 284 -6.00 21.82 -31.82
CA GLY A 284 -4.86 22.21 -31.01
C GLY A 284 -5.19 22.34 -29.52
N THR A 285 -6.38 22.83 -29.18
CA THR A 285 -6.82 22.96 -27.78
C THR A 285 -6.99 21.59 -27.16
N SER A 286 -7.57 20.64 -27.91
CA SER A 286 -7.72 19.26 -27.49
C SER A 286 -6.37 18.58 -27.25
N LYS A 287 -5.36 18.86 -28.08
CA LYS A 287 -3.98 18.39 -27.87
C LYS A 287 -3.37 18.94 -26.57
N ILE A 288 -3.57 20.23 -26.27
CA ILE A 288 -3.11 20.78 -24.98
C ILE A 288 -3.83 20.11 -23.82
N ARG A 289 -5.15 19.89 -23.90
CA ARG A 289 -5.89 19.17 -22.85
C ARG A 289 -5.34 17.76 -22.63
N TYR A 290 -4.94 17.07 -23.71
CA TYR A 290 -4.31 15.76 -23.63
C TYR A 290 -2.94 15.84 -22.94
N ASP A 291 -2.06 16.74 -23.38
CA ASP A 291 -0.73 16.94 -22.77
C ASP A 291 -0.82 17.33 -21.29
N LYS A 292 -1.79 18.17 -20.92
CA LYS A 292 -2.12 18.49 -19.51
C LYS A 292 -2.43 17.22 -18.72
N THR A 293 -3.25 16.33 -19.27
CA THR A 293 -3.67 15.08 -18.59
C THR A 293 -2.50 14.11 -18.43
N LEU A 294 -1.59 14.06 -19.40
CA LEU A 294 -0.35 13.30 -19.26
C LEU A 294 0.51 13.84 -18.12
N MET A 295 0.55 15.16 -17.94
CA MET A 295 1.24 15.77 -16.79
C MET A 295 0.51 15.46 -15.47
N GLU A 296 -0.82 15.59 -15.43
CA GLU A 296 -1.64 15.22 -14.27
C GLU A 296 -1.43 13.74 -13.88
N LEU A 297 -1.31 12.83 -14.86
CA LEU A 297 -0.98 11.43 -14.61
C LEU A 297 0.38 11.30 -13.94
N LYS A 298 1.40 11.97 -14.49
CA LYS A 298 2.75 11.95 -13.90
C LYS A 298 2.73 12.48 -12.46
N ASN A 299 2.01 13.57 -12.20
CA ASN A 299 1.84 14.15 -10.87
C ASN A 299 1.15 13.16 -9.92
N ALA A 300 0.06 12.53 -10.37
CA ALA A 300 -0.68 11.54 -9.60
C ALA A 300 0.19 10.34 -9.22
N GLU A 301 0.98 9.82 -10.17
CA GLU A 301 1.91 8.72 -9.91
C GLU A 301 3.01 9.10 -8.92
N PHE A 302 3.57 10.32 -9.01
CA PHE A 302 4.56 10.79 -8.03
C PHE A 302 3.93 10.96 -6.65
N ASN A 303 2.69 11.46 -6.56
CA ASN A 303 1.99 11.66 -5.30
C ASN A 303 1.66 10.32 -4.62
N ALA A 304 1.16 9.33 -5.37
CA ALA A 304 0.93 7.99 -4.85
C ALA A 304 2.22 7.37 -4.31
N ALA A 305 3.31 7.42 -5.08
CA ALA A 305 4.61 6.89 -4.67
C ALA A 305 5.19 7.63 -3.44
N PHE A 306 5.01 8.96 -3.37
CA PHE A 306 5.40 9.76 -2.21
C PHE A 306 4.64 9.35 -0.94
N LEU A 307 3.32 9.21 -1.02
CA LEU A 307 2.49 8.82 0.11
C LEU A 307 2.79 7.39 0.57
N ALA A 308 3.03 6.46 -0.36
CA ALA A 308 3.40 5.09 -0.04
C ALA A 308 4.77 5.02 0.68
N GLU A 309 5.78 5.74 0.19
CA GLU A 309 7.10 5.81 0.83
C GLU A 309 7.01 6.48 2.21
N LYS A 310 6.20 7.55 2.34
CA LYS A 310 5.93 8.21 3.62
C LYS A 310 5.28 7.24 4.63
N ALA A 311 4.27 6.49 4.22
CA ALA A 311 3.61 5.48 5.07
C ALA A 311 4.61 4.41 5.52
N LYS A 312 5.44 3.90 4.59
CA LYS A 312 6.45 2.90 4.88
C LYS A 312 7.47 3.39 5.92
N ARG A 313 8.03 4.58 5.76
CA ARG A 313 9.00 5.14 6.73
C ARG A 313 8.38 5.36 8.12
N LEU A 314 7.11 5.78 8.18
CA LEU A 314 6.38 5.89 9.45
C LEU A 314 6.18 4.53 10.11
N GLU A 315 5.78 3.50 9.35
CA GLU A 315 5.64 2.13 9.86
C GLU A 315 6.98 1.56 10.36
N GLU A 316 8.09 1.80 9.64
CA GLU A 316 9.42 1.39 10.07
C GLU A 316 9.83 2.06 11.39
N LYS A 317 9.55 3.36 11.55
CA LYS A 317 9.80 4.09 12.80
C LYS A 317 9.00 3.55 13.99
N VAL A 318 7.72 3.24 13.78
CA VAL A 318 6.88 2.60 14.82
C VAL A 318 7.50 1.27 15.26
N LYS A 319 7.96 0.47 14.29
CA LYS A 319 8.57 -0.83 14.56
C LYS A 319 9.89 -0.69 15.33
N THR A 320 10.73 0.29 14.99
CA THR A 320 12.02 0.49 15.68
C THR A 320 11.84 1.03 17.09
N GLU A 321 10.93 1.99 17.31
CA GLU A 321 10.61 2.50 18.65
C GLU A 321 10.01 1.40 19.55
N ALA A 322 9.10 0.57 19.01
CA ALA A 322 8.53 -0.56 19.74
C ALA A 322 9.59 -1.61 20.12
N LEU A 323 10.56 -1.88 19.23
CA LEU A 323 11.69 -2.77 19.53
C LEU A 323 12.60 -2.18 20.61
N ALA A 324 12.92 -0.89 20.52
CA ALA A 324 13.77 -0.21 21.51
C ALA A 324 13.15 -0.28 22.90
N LYS A 325 11.84 0.01 23.03
CA LYS A 325 11.11 -0.10 24.29
C LYS A 325 11.13 -1.51 24.87
N LYS A 326 10.91 -2.53 24.04
CA LYS A 326 11.00 -3.95 24.47
C LYS A 326 12.40 -4.31 24.95
N GLN A 327 13.43 -3.78 24.31
CA GLN A 327 14.82 -4.01 24.71
C GLN A 327 15.13 -3.33 26.06
N GLU A 328 14.67 -2.11 26.28
CA GLU A 328 14.80 -1.40 27.56
C GLU A 328 14.09 -2.16 28.69
N GLU A 329 12.87 -2.65 28.45
CA GLU A 329 12.12 -3.46 29.43
C GLU A 329 12.85 -4.77 29.76
N LEU A 330 13.48 -5.43 28.78
CA LEU A 330 14.30 -6.62 28.98
C LEU A 330 15.54 -6.32 29.82
N ASP A 331 16.24 -5.21 29.56
CA ASP A 331 17.44 -4.85 30.30
C ASP A 331 17.12 -4.40 31.74
N ALA A 332 15.96 -3.78 31.96
CA ALA A 332 15.42 -3.53 33.29
C ALA A 332 15.11 -4.84 34.04
N ALA A 333 14.49 -5.81 33.38
CA ALA A 333 14.18 -7.13 33.97
C ALA A 333 15.46 -7.89 34.39
N LYS A 334 16.50 -7.91 33.54
CA LYS A 334 17.79 -8.54 33.88
C LYS A 334 18.45 -7.92 35.11
N LYS A 335 18.42 -6.58 35.22
CA LYS A 335 18.97 -5.87 36.39
C LYS A 335 18.23 -6.27 37.66
N ALA A 336 16.89 -6.31 37.61
CA ALA A 336 16.06 -6.73 38.74
C ALA A 336 16.31 -8.20 39.14
N GLU A 337 16.48 -9.10 38.16
CA GLU A 337 16.83 -10.50 38.43
C GLU A 337 18.22 -10.62 39.10
N GLU A 338 19.22 -9.88 38.64
CA GLU A 338 20.56 -9.92 39.20
C GLU A 338 20.61 -9.36 40.64
N GLU A 339 19.92 -8.25 40.90
CA GLU A 339 19.78 -7.68 42.23
C GLU A 339 19.07 -8.65 43.18
N SER A 340 17.96 -9.25 42.73
CA SER A 340 17.23 -10.27 43.48
C SER A 340 18.09 -11.49 43.79
N ARG A 341 18.90 -11.97 42.81
CA ARG A 341 19.82 -13.09 43.02
C ARG A 341 20.87 -12.78 44.10
N LYS A 342 21.44 -11.57 44.08
CA LYS A 342 22.42 -11.14 45.11
C LYS A 342 21.80 -11.09 46.50
N ILE A 343 20.54 -10.65 46.61
CA ILE A 343 19.81 -10.65 47.89
C ILE A 343 19.52 -12.09 48.32
N ALA A 344 19.05 -12.95 47.41
CA ALA A 344 18.76 -14.35 47.66
C ALA A 344 19.99 -15.11 48.18
N GLU A 345 21.15 -14.95 47.55
CA GLU A 345 22.41 -15.57 47.98
C GLU A 345 22.81 -15.16 49.41
N ARG A 346 22.69 -13.87 49.76
CA ARG A 346 22.97 -13.38 51.12
C ARG A 346 22.00 -13.95 52.15
N THR A 347 20.70 -13.91 51.84
CA THR A 347 19.65 -14.42 52.75
C THR A 347 19.70 -15.93 52.91
N LYS A 348 20.09 -16.68 51.88
CA LYS A 348 20.23 -18.14 51.96
C LYS A 348 21.32 -18.55 52.95
N ALA A 349 22.46 -17.87 52.95
CA ALA A 349 23.53 -18.11 53.90
C ALA A 349 23.12 -17.83 55.36
N GLU A 350 22.27 -16.82 55.58
CA GLU A 350 21.71 -16.53 56.90
C GLU A 350 20.71 -17.62 57.34
N VAL A 351 19.81 -18.03 56.43
CA VAL A 351 18.86 -19.12 56.70
C VAL A 351 19.57 -20.43 57.01
N GLU A 352 20.63 -20.78 56.27
CA GLU A 352 21.40 -22.00 56.52
C GLU A 352 22.09 -21.99 57.88
N ARG A 353 22.61 -20.84 58.33
CA ARG A 353 23.11 -20.68 59.71
C ARG A 353 22.02 -20.89 60.74
N THR A 354 20.82 -20.31 60.55
CA THR A 354 19.70 -20.51 61.49
C THR A 354 19.24 -21.97 61.56
N LEU A 355 19.31 -22.70 60.45
CA LEU A 355 19.02 -24.14 60.39
C LEU A 355 20.04 -24.95 61.19
N GLN A 356 21.34 -24.67 61.02
CA GLN A 356 22.42 -25.33 61.76
C GLN A 356 22.35 -25.03 63.25
N GLU A 357 22.09 -23.77 63.64
CA GLU A 357 21.95 -23.39 65.05
C GLU A 357 20.72 -24.03 65.71
N ALA A 358 19.59 -24.09 65.00
CA ALA A 358 18.39 -24.76 65.50
C ALA A 358 18.61 -26.25 65.70
N ALA A 359 19.28 -26.93 64.75
CA ALA A 359 19.64 -28.33 64.86
C ALA A 359 20.57 -28.58 66.06
N ARG A 360 21.65 -27.78 66.19
CA ARG A 360 22.61 -27.92 67.28
C ARG A 360 21.97 -27.74 68.65
N LYS A 361 21.13 -26.70 68.82
CA LYS A 361 20.41 -26.47 70.08
C LYS A 361 19.40 -27.57 70.39
N SER A 362 18.73 -28.12 69.38
CA SER A 362 17.82 -29.25 69.59
C SER A 362 18.55 -30.52 70.06
N GLU A 363 19.76 -30.77 69.58
CA GLU A 363 20.62 -31.88 70.02
C GLU A 363 21.14 -31.66 71.46
N GLU A 364 21.58 -30.45 71.78
CA GLU A 364 21.99 -30.06 73.14
C GLU A 364 20.85 -30.29 74.15
N ILE A 365 19.63 -29.89 73.82
CA ILE A 365 18.44 -30.07 74.67
C ILE A 365 18.07 -31.55 74.80
N ALA A 366 18.15 -32.34 73.72
CA ALA A 366 17.88 -33.78 73.77
C ALA A 366 18.85 -34.54 74.70
N LEU A 367 20.13 -34.12 74.73
CA LEU A 367 21.12 -34.65 75.67
C LEU A 367 20.82 -34.22 77.12
N GLU A 368 20.40 -32.97 77.35
CA GLU A 368 20.02 -32.50 78.68
C GLU A 368 18.75 -33.21 79.20
N GLN A 369 17.80 -33.54 78.32
CA GLN A 369 16.62 -34.36 78.67
C GLN A 369 16.98 -35.78 79.14
N MET A 370 18.06 -36.37 78.64
CA MET A 370 18.50 -37.71 79.06
C MET A 370 19.15 -37.73 80.44
N THR A 371 19.64 -36.58 80.92
CA THR A 371 20.38 -36.46 82.19
C THR A 371 19.56 -35.86 83.33
N THR A 372 18.44 -35.17 83.03
CA THR A 372 17.55 -34.59 84.04
C THR A 372 16.64 -35.64 84.70
N THR A 373 16.50 -35.57 86.02
CA THR A 373 15.60 -36.42 86.83
C THR A 373 14.32 -35.70 87.26
N SER A 374 14.23 -34.38 87.09
CA SER A 374 13.04 -33.59 87.45
C SER A 374 11.99 -33.63 86.34
N PRO A 375 10.75 -34.05 86.62
CA PRO A 375 9.66 -34.07 85.63
C PRO A 375 9.25 -32.67 85.16
N GLU A 376 9.26 -31.66 86.04
CA GLU A 376 8.95 -30.26 85.69
C GLU A 376 10.01 -29.69 84.72
N LYS A 377 11.29 -29.93 85.01
CA LYS A 377 12.39 -29.49 84.13
C LYS A 377 12.37 -30.23 82.80
N LYS A 378 12.02 -31.52 82.79
CA LYS A 378 11.88 -32.31 81.56
C LYS A 378 10.78 -31.76 80.65
N ARG A 379 9.64 -31.36 81.21
CA ARG A 379 8.53 -30.76 80.46
C ARG A 379 8.91 -29.43 79.80
N ILE A 380 9.72 -28.60 80.47
CA ILE A 380 10.22 -27.34 79.89
C ILE A 380 11.19 -27.62 78.74
N LEU A 381 12.12 -28.55 78.91
CA LEU A 381 13.04 -28.94 77.86
C LEU A 381 12.31 -29.53 76.63
N GLU A 382 11.17 -30.21 76.82
CA GLU A 382 10.31 -30.66 75.70
C GLU A 382 9.75 -29.46 74.90
N LEU A 383 9.22 -28.46 75.59
CA LEU A 383 8.70 -27.24 74.94
C LEU A 383 9.82 -26.42 74.28
N GLU A 384 11.00 -26.39 74.87
CA GLU A 384 12.18 -25.71 74.30
C GLU A 384 12.71 -26.43 73.06
N ALA A 385 12.74 -27.77 73.07
CA ALA A 385 13.07 -28.57 71.89
C ALA A 385 12.06 -28.31 70.74
N ASP A 386 10.77 -28.24 71.06
CA ASP A 386 9.74 -27.94 70.08
C ASP A 386 9.87 -26.53 69.50
N ILE A 387 10.26 -25.53 70.30
CA ILE A 387 10.58 -24.18 69.78
C ILE A 387 11.69 -24.27 68.72
N HIS A 388 12.80 -24.94 69.02
CA HIS A 388 13.91 -25.05 68.07
C HIS A 388 13.54 -25.84 66.82
N LYS A 389 12.67 -26.85 66.94
CA LYS A 389 12.08 -27.56 65.80
C LYS A 389 11.22 -26.64 64.94
N GLN A 390 10.35 -25.81 65.54
CA GLN A 390 9.54 -24.84 64.79
C GLN A 390 10.41 -23.75 64.13
N VAL A 391 11.47 -23.30 64.78
CA VAL A 391 12.46 -22.36 64.21
C VAL A 391 13.15 -22.97 62.98
N GLY A 392 13.55 -24.24 63.05
CA GLY A 392 14.11 -24.96 61.89
C GLY A 392 13.12 -25.08 60.73
N LEU A 393 11.83 -25.32 61.01
CA LEU A 393 10.77 -25.35 60.00
C LEU A 393 10.52 -23.97 59.37
N ILE A 394 10.57 -22.89 60.15
CA ILE A 394 10.49 -21.50 59.65
C ILE A 394 11.66 -21.21 58.72
N ALA A 395 12.89 -21.56 59.12
CA ALA A 395 14.08 -21.38 58.30
C ALA A 395 13.94 -22.11 56.96
N LYS A 396 13.51 -23.37 56.96
CA LYS A 396 13.24 -24.13 55.73
C LYS A 396 12.20 -23.46 54.83
N ARG A 397 11.10 -22.94 55.40
CA ARG A 397 10.08 -22.21 54.61
C ARG A 397 10.59 -20.88 54.07
N LYS A 398 11.43 -20.17 54.81
CA LYS A 398 12.12 -18.96 54.32
C LYS A 398 13.03 -19.30 53.14
N GLU A 399 13.75 -20.42 53.17
CA GLU A 399 14.55 -20.92 52.04
C GLU A 399 13.68 -21.24 50.81
N GLU A 400 12.57 -21.95 51.01
CA GLU A 400 11.61 -22.24 49.93
C GLU A 400 11.05 -20.96 49.31
N LEU A 401 10.68 -19.98 50.14
CA LEU A 401 10.25 -18.67 49.66
C LEU A 401 11.33 -17.99 48.84
N ILE A 402 12.59 -17.93 49.32
CA ILE A 402 13.72 -17.35 48.56
C ILE A 402 13.84 -18.01 47.19
N THR A 403 13.71 -19.34 47.13
CA THR A 403 13.79 -20.12 45.89
C THR A 403 12.64 -19.78 44.93
N GLU A 404 11.40 -19.72 45.43
CA GLU A 404 10.24 -19.30 44.64
C GLU A 404 10.36 -17.85 44.15
N GLY A 405 10.88 -16.95 44.99
CA GLY A 405 11.15 -15.56 44.65
C GLY A 405 12.16 -15.43 43.51
N ALA A 406 13.29 -16.12 43.60
CA ALA A 406 14.29 -16.14 42.52
C ALA A 406 13.70 -16.66 41.21
N GLN A 407 12.83 -17.67 41.29
CA GLN A 407 12.21 -18.27 40.11
C GLN A 407 11.15 -17.34 39.48
N ILE A 408 10.47 -16.47 40.24
CA ILE A 408 9.58 -15.42 39.67
C ILE A 408 10.36 -14.47 38.77
N TYR A 409 11.50 -13.95 39.24
CA TYR A 409 12.32 -13.04 38.44
C TYR A 409 12.86 -13.73 37.18
N LYS A 410 13.28 -14.99 37.30
CA LYS A 410 13.71 -15.79 36.14
C LYS A 410 12.58 -16.03 35.13
N ASP A 411 11.39 -16.38 35.61
CA ASP A 411 10.20 -16.58 34.78
C ASP A 411 9.81 -15.25 34.07
N PHE A 412 9.94 -14.10 34.76
CA PHE A 412 9.67 -12.78 34.20
C PHE A 412 10.72 -12.32 33.17
N THR A 413 12.02 -12.51 33.43
CA THR A 413 13.08 -12.21 32.46
C THR A 413 12.94 -13.08 31.22
N GLU A 414 12.60 -14.36 31.39
CA GLU A 414 12.35 -15.27 30.26
C GLU A 414 11.17 -14.80 29.42
N PHE A 415 10.08 -14.36 30.06
CA PHE A 415 8.95 -13.73 29.36
C PHE A 415 9.37 -12.50 28.55
N LYS A 416 10.12 -11.56 29.17
CA LYS A 416 10.59 -10.35 28.47
C LYS A 416 11.57 -10.63 27.35
N LYS A 417 12.43 -11.63 27.52
CA LYS A 417 13.34 -12.08 26.45
C LYS A 417 12.55 -12.62 25.27
N LEU A 418 11.56 -13.46 25.53
CA LEU A 418 10.69 -14.01 24.49
C LEU A 418 9.89 -12.91 23.78
N GLU A 419 9.38 -11.92 24.51
CA GLU A 419 8.67 -10.77 23.95
C GLU A 419 9.53 -9.92 22.99
N ALA A 420 10.82 -9.74 23.32
CA ALA A 420 11.80 -9.08 22.47
C ALA A 420 12.15 -9.93 21.25
N ASP A 421 12.46 -11.22 21.43
CA ASP A 421 12.79 -12.16 20.35
C ASP A 421 11.64 -12.26 19.33
N ILE A 422 10.40 -12.36 19.79
CA ILE A 422 9.19 -12.36 18.95
C ILE A 422 9.03 -11.03 18.21
N GLY A 423 9.30 -9.91 18.88
CA GLY A 423 9.28 -8.59 18.24
C GLY A 423 10.24 -8.52 17.05
N ILE A 424 11.46 -9.02 17.20
CA ILE A 424 12.46 -9.08 16.13
C ILE A 424 11.99 -10.00 15.00
N LEU A 425 11.45 -11.15 15.37
CA LEU A 425 11.01 -12.18 14.43
C LEU A 425 9.88 -11.69 13.54
N LEU A 426 8.86 -11.02 14.10
CA LEU A 426 7.75 -10.46 13.34
C LEU A 426 8.16 -9.27 12.48
N ASN A 427 9.22 -8.54 12.85
CA ASN A 427 9.68 -7.36 12.12
C ASN A 427 10.55 -7.68 10.89
N LYS A 428 11.20 -8.86 10.85
CA LYS A 428 12.15 -9.19 9.78
C LYS A 428 11.53 -9.56 8.43
N GLY A 429 10.19 -9.65 8.32
CA GLY A 429 9.55 -10.03 7.05
C GLY A 429 10.14 -11.32 6.48
N GLY A 430 10.28 -12.33 7.35
CA GLY A 430 11.06 -13.53 7.06
C GLY A 430 10.60 -14.25 5.79
N THR A 431 11.54 -14.89 5.11
CA THR A 431 11.27 -15.81 4.02
C THR A 431 10.35 -16.93 4.47
N THR A 432 9.65 -17.60 3.54
CA THR A 432 8.75 -18.73 3.88
C THR A 432 9.46 -19.79 4.73
N LYS A 433 10.74 -20.06 4.46
CA LYS A 433 11.56 -21.01 5.21
C LYS A 433 11.81 -20.54 6.65
N GLU A 434 12.18 -19.27 6.84
CA GLU A 434 12.38 -18.68 8.16
C GLU A 434 11.08 -18.66 8.99
N ILE A 435 9.93 -18.41 8.34
CA ILE A 435 8.62 -18.49 8.99
C ILE A 435 8.30 -19.92 9.42
N GLU A 436 8.63 -20.93 8.61
CA GLU A 436 8.43 -22.35 8.95
C GLU A 436 9.28 -22.76 10.16
N GLU A 437 10.56 -22.40 10.16
CA GLU A 437 11.47 -22.66 11.28
C GLU A 437 11.01 -21.96 12.56
N ALA A 438 10.51 -20.72 12.45
CA ALA A 438 9.92 -19.97 13.55
C ALA A 438 8.68 -20.65 14.14
N LEU A 439 7.78 -21.16 13.28
CA LEU A 439 6.58 -21.88 13.71
C LEU A 439 6.92 -23.16 14.48
N ILE A 440 7.88 -23.94 14.00
CA ILE A 440 8.37 -25.16 14.70
C ILE A 440 8.93 -24.80 16.09
N LYS A 441 9.73 -23.73 16.16
CA LYS A 441 10.29 -23.26 17.42
C LYS A 441 9.17 -22.84 18.40
N ILE A 442 8.20 -22.06 17.94
CA ILE A 442 7.06 -21.61 18.75
C ILE A 442 6.25 -22.79 19.27
N GLU A 443 5.98 -23.81 18.44
CA GLU A 443 5.26 -25.01 18.89
C GLU A 443 6.04 -25.77 19.97
N THR A 444 7.35 -25.86 19.81
CA THR A 444 8.24 -26.48 20.81
C THR A 444 8.21 -25.69 22.13
N ASP A 445 8.30 -24.36 22.06
CA ASP A 445 8.24 -23.48 23.23
C ASP A 445 6.86 -23.52 23.91
N MET A 446 5.77 -23.55 23.14
CA MET A 446 4.41 -23.71 23.67
C MET A 446 4.25 -25.00 24.47
N LYS A 447 4.78 -26.12 23.95
CA LYS A 447 4.77 -27.41 24.67
C LYS A 447 5.56 -27.33 25.97
N ARG A 448 6.78 -26.78 25.92
CA ARG A 448 7.65 -26.58 27.09
C ARG A 448 7.00 -25.73 28.17
N PHE A 449 6.34 -24.63 27.80
CA PHE A 449 5.64 -23.76 28.76
C PHE A 449 4.36 -24.41 29.30
N SER A 450 3.65 -25.19 28.50
CA SER A 450 2.48 -25.95 28.97
C SER A 450 2.88 -26.97 30.04
N GLU A 451 3.96 -27.71 29.83
CA GLU A 451 4.54 -28.63 30.83
C GLU A 451 4.99 -27.87 32.09
N SER A 452 5.63 -26.70 31.92
CA SER A 452 6.04 -25.86 33.05
C SER A 452 4.86 -25.30 33.87
N ILE A 453 3.74 -24.94 33.22
CA ILE A 453 2.50 -24.53 33.89
C ILE A 453 1.94 -25.69 34.70
N ALA A 454 1.86 -26.89 34.10
CA ALA A 454 1.37 -28.08 34.78
C ALA A 454 2.19 -28.42 36.04
N ALA A 455 3.52 -28.25 35.99
CA ALA A 455 4.41 -28.43 37.13
C ALA A 455 4.15 -27.42 38.26
N VAL A 456 3.83 -26.15 37.96
CA VAL A 456 3.45 -25.17 38.99
C VAL A 456 2.05 -25.45 39.53
N GLU A 457 1.12 -25.86 38.65
CA GLU A 457 -0.26 -26.18 39.02
C GLU A 457 -0.35 -27.41 39.94
N SER A 458 0.55 -28.38 39.82
CA SER A 458 0.60 -29.56 40.70
C SER A 458 1.08 -29.23 42.13
N LEU A 459 1.84 -28.15 42.31
CA LEU A 459 2.30 -27.69 43.63
C LEU A 459 1.22 -26.91 44.41
N LEU A 460 0.34 -26.19 43.71
CA LEU A 460 -0.73 -25.40 44.33
C LEU A 460 -1.63 -26.20 45.29
N PRO A 461 -2.16 -27.39 44.95
CA PRO A 461 -2.98 -28.16 45.89
C PRO A 461 -2.17 -28.65 47.10
N LEU A 462 -0.89 -29.00 46.92
CA LEU A 462 -0.03 -29.45 48.01
C LEU A 462 0.21 -28.35 49.04
N VAL A 463 0.53 -27.13 48.59
CA VAL A 463 0.74 -25.97 49.48
C VAL A 463 -0.57 -25.52 50.15
N LYS A 464 -1.72 -25.69 49.49
CA LYS A 464 -3.03 -25.47 50.11
C LYS A 464 -3.31 -26.44 51.25
N GLU A 465 -3.03 -27.72 51.05
CA GLU A 465 -3.19 -28.72 52.11
C GLU A 465 -2.19 -28.47 53.26
N GLU A 466 -0.95 -28.08 52.95
CA GLU A 466 0.02 -27.67 53.96
C GLU A 466 -0.50 -26.52 54.83
N LYS A 467 -1.06 -25.46 54.21
CA LYS A 467 -1.66 -24.33 54.94
C LYS A 467 -2.78 -24.78 55.88
N LYS A 468 -3.60 -25.73 55.42
CA LYS A 468 -4.70 -26.30 56.21
C LYS A 468 -4.16 -27.09 57.41
N LEU A 469 -3.15 -27.95 57.21
CA LEU A 469 -2.52 -28.72 58.28
C LEU A 469 -1.87 -27.81 59.34
N ILE A 470 -1.22 -26.71 58.94
CA ILE A 470 -0.67 -25.74 59.90
C ILE A 470 -1.79 -25.06 60.69
N SER A 471 -2.90 -24.72 60.03
CA SER A 471 -4.06 -24.11 60.69
C SER A 471 -4.67 -25.07 61.73
N GLU A 472 -4.78 -26.35 61.40
CA GLU A 472 -5.20 -27.40 62.35
C GLU A 472 -4.20 -27.56 63.51
N ASN A 473 -2.89 -27.49 63.24
CA ASN A 473 -1.87 -27.53 64.28
C ASN A 473 -1.94 -26.31 65.21
N ILE A 474 -2.23 -25.11 64.71
CA ILE A 474 -2.46 -23.92 65.54
C ILE A 474 -3.63 -24.15 66.51
N ILE A 475 -4.72 -24.75 66.02
CA ILE A 475 -5.89 -25.08 66.87
C ILE A 475 -5.49 -26.08 67.96
N LYS A 476 -4.83 -27.18 67.59
CA LYS A 476 -4.35 -28.19 68.55
C LYS A 476 -3.38 -27.61 69.56
N SER A 477 -2.44 -26.77 69.15
CA SER A 477 -1.51 -26.11 70.06
C SER A 477 -2.21 -25.13 71.02
N LYS A 478 -3.28 -24.45 70.59
CA LYS A 478 -4.12 -23.63 71.50
C LYS A 478 -4.80 -24.47 72.57
N GLU A 479 -5.32 -25.64 72.21
CA GLU A 479 -5.88 -26.60 73.16
C GLU A 479 -4.82 -27.16 74.12
N GLU A 480 -3.61 -27.39 73.63
CA GLU A 480 -2.49 -27.88 74.44
C GLU A 480 -1.93 -26.82 75.40
N ILE A 481 -1.91 -25.53 75.02
CA ILE A 481 -1.60 -24.44 75.97
C ILE A 481 -2.55 -24.48 77.16
N ALA A 482 -3.86 -24.64 76.94
CA ALA A 482 -4.81 -24.69 78.05
C ALA A 482 -4.53 -25.87 79.01
N LYS A 483 -3.99 -26.99 78.49
CA LYS A 483 -3.53 -28.11 79.33
C LYS A 483 -2.25 -27.77 80.07
N ILE A 484 -1.27 -27.16 79.40
CA ILE A 484 0.00 -26.71 80.00
C ILE A 484 -0.24 -25.64 81.08
N GLU A 485 -1.18 -24.73 80.88
CA GLU A 485 -1.57 -23.72 81.87
C GLU A 485 -2.16 -24.38 83.12
N ASN A 486 -3.00 -25.39 82.96
CA ASN A 486 -3.52 -26.19 84.07
C ASN A 486 -2.41 -26.99 84.76
N GLU A 487 -1.53 -27.66 84.02
CA GLU A 487 -0.36 -28.39 84.56
C GLU A 487 0.56 -27.45 85.34
N ALA A 488 0.84 -26.25 84.81
CA ALA A 488 1.70 -25.25 85.43
C ALA A 488 1.18 -24.76 86.79
N THR A 489 -0.12 -24.85 87.08
CA THR A 489 -0.66 -24.54 88.43
C THR A 489 -0.21 -25.53 89.51
N SER A 490 0.17 -26.75 89.10
CA SER A 490 0.59 -27.84 89.98
C SER A 490 2.11 -27.95 90.17
N PHE A 491 2.88 -27.08 89.50
CA PHE A 491 4.34 -27.07 89.60
C PHE A 491 4.79 -26.55 90.97
N THR A 492 5.83 -27.19 91.50
CA THR A 492 6.47 -26.84 92.77
C THR A 492 7.33 -25.58 92.61
N ASP A 493 7.99 -25.42 91.45
CA ASP A 493 8.74 -24.22 91.09
C ASP A 493 7.91 -23.29 90.19
N LYS A 494 7.57 -22.10 90.71
CA LYS A 494 6.76 -21.11 89.99
C LYS A 494 7.48 -20.45 88.82
N GLU A 495 8.81 -20.42 88.81
CA GLU A 495 9.56 -19.84 87.70
C GLU A 495 9.57 -20.80 86.50
N LEU A 496 9.71 -22.11 86.77
CA LEU A 496 9.55 -23.17 85.77
C LEU A 496 8.13 -23.16 85.17
N ALA A 497 7.10 -23.01 86.01
CA ALA A 497 5.71 -22.87 85.56
C ALA A 497 5.53 -21.69 84.57
N ARG A 498 6.15 -20.54 84.88
CA ARG A 498 6.11 -19.34 84.02
C ARG A 498 6.86 -19.55 82.70
N GLN A 499 7.99 -20.26 82.71
CA GLN A 499 8.74 -20.60 81.51
C GLN A 499 7.95 -21.53 80.59
N ALA A 500 7.28 -22.55 81.13
CA ALA A 500 6.46 -23.47 80.35
C ALA A 500 5.35 -22.73 79.56
N ILE A 501 4.59 -21.85 80.24
CA ILE A 501 3.55 -21.03 79.60
C ILE A 501 4.15 -20.10 78.53
N LYS A 502 5.32 -19.51 78.80
CA LYS A 502 6.01 -18.63 77.84
C LYS A 502 6.46 -19.40 76.59
N HIS A 503 7.04 -20.59 76.76
CA HIS A 503 7.48 -21.42 75.64
C HIS A 503 6.29 -21.91 74.80
N ALA A 504 5.22 -22.36 75.44
CA ALA A 504 4.02 -22.80 74.74
C ALA A 504 3.37 -21.67 73.92
N ASN A 505 3.28 -20.45 74.48
CA ASN A 505 2.83 -19.27 73.74
C ASN A 505 3.77 -18.90 72.58
N HIS A 506 5.08 -19.11 72.74
CA HIS A 506 6.04 -18.86 71.68
C HIS A 506 5.87 -19.85 70.51
N ILE A 507 5.59 -21.12 70.79
CA ILE A 507 5.31 -22.15 69.77
C ILE A 507 4.12 -21.73 68.89
N ILE A 508 3.04 -21.21 69.46
CA ILE A 508 1.90 -20.70 68.67
C ILE A 508 2.34 -19.57 67.74
N LYS A 509 3.11 -18.59 68.23
CA LYS A 509 3.59 -17.49 67.38
C LYS A 509 4.43 -18.01 66.21
N LEU A 510 5.27 -19.02 66.45
CA LEU A 510 6.07 -19.65 65.40
C LEU A 510 5.19 -20.42 64.40
N LEU A 511 4.09 -21.05 64.84
CA LEU A 511 3.13 -21.69 63.93
C LEU A 511 2.33 -20.66 63.11
N GLU A 512 1.97 -19.52 63.70
CA GLU A 512 1.33 -18.40 63.00
C GLU A 512 2.27 -17.81 61.93
N GLU A 513 3.57 -17.61 62.25
CA GLU A 513 4.60 -17.22 61.26
C GLU A 513 4.71 -18.25 60.13
N GLN A 514 4.70 -19.55 60.43
CA GLN A 514 4.68 -20.59 59.40
C GLN A 514 3.47 -20.49 58.48
N ALA A 515 2.28 -20.24 59.03
CA ALA A 515 1.06 -20.10 58.24
C ALA A 515 1.15 -18.89 57.28
N GLU A 516 1.73 -17.78 57.73
CA GLU A 516 1.97 -16.59 56.90
C GLU A 516 2.99 -16.88 55.78
N LEU A 517 4.09 -17.58 56.09
CA LEU A 517 5.10 -17.96 55.10
C LEU A 517 4.51 -18.90 54.03
N VAL A 518 3.67 -19.87 54.42
CA VAL A 518 2.98 -20.76 53.48
C VAL A 518 1.95 -20.00 52.64
N SER A 519 1.24 -19.03 53.21
CA SER A 519 0.33 -18.17 52.44
C SER A 519 1.10 -17.36 51.40
N THR A 520 2.23 -16.77 51.78
CA THR A 520 3.11 -16.03 50.87
C THR A 520 3.64 -16.94 49.75
N ARG A 521 3.96 -18.21 50.07
CA ARG A 521 4.42 -19.19 49.07
C ARG A 521 3.33 -19.50 48.06
N LEU A 522 2.08 -19.61 48.51
CA LEU A 522 0.93 -19.80 47.62
C LEU A 522 0.77 -18.62 46.64
N ASP A 523 0.91 -17.39 47.13
CA ASP A 523 0.82 -16.19 46.30
C ASP A 523 1.94 -16.14 45.26
N ARG A 524 3.18 -16.47 45.64
CA ARG A 524 4.33 -16.58 44.72
C ARG A 524 4.10 -17.64 43.63
N LEU A 525 3.58 -18.82 43.99
CA LEU A 525 3.25 -19.85 43.00
C LEU A 525 2.13 -19.39 42.04
N GLN A 526 1.14 -18.65 42.52
CA GLN A 526 0.10 -18.07 41.67
C GLN A 526 0.66 -17.02 40.71
N GLU A 527 1.59 -16.17 41.17
CA GLU A 527 2.28 -15.20 40.33
C GLU A 527 3.10 -15.88 39.22
N ARG A 528 3.90 -16.89 39.57
CA ARG A 528 4.64 -17.70 38.60
C ARG A 528 3.72 -18.32 37.54
N ARG A 529 2.59 -18.90 37.98
CA ARG A 529 1.57 -19.43 37.07
C ARG A 529 1.03 -18.36 36.12
N LYS A 530 0.74 -17.16 36.63
CA LYS A 530 0.24 -16.03 35.82
C LYS A 530 1.26 -15.60 34.76
N ILE A 531 2.52 -15.43 35.13
CA ILE A 531 3.60 -15.08 34.19
C ILE A 531 3.71 -16.12 33.08
N LYS A 532 3.75 -17.41 33.43
CA LYS A 532 3.84 -18.50 32.44
C LYS A 532 2.61 -18.59 31.53
N LYS A 533 1.40 -18.32 32.04
CA LYS A 533 0.19 -18.24 31.20
C LYS A 533 0.24 -17.09 30.20
N ASN A 534 0.75 -15.92 30.62
CA ASN A 534 0.94 -14.79 29.71
C ASN A 534 1.96 -15.11 28.60
N VAL A 535 3.01 -15.89 28.93
CA VAL A 535 3.96 -16.39 27.93
C VAL A 535 3.26 -17.28 26.89
N LEU A 536 2.42 -18.22 27.33
CA LEU A 536 1.70 -19.13 26.43
C LEU A 536 0.78 -18.35 25.49
N LEU A 537 0.04 -17.37 26.01
CA LEU A 537 -0.85 -16.51 25.23
C LEU A 537 -0.07 -15.70 24.18
N LEU A 538 1.09 -15.14 24.55
CA LEU A 538 1.98 -14.44 23.61
C LEU A 538 2.44 -15.36 22.46
N LEU A 539 2.79 -16.61 22.77
CA LEU A 539 3.19 -17.61 21.77
C LEU A 539 2.02 -17.98 20.84
N GLU A 540 0.81 -18.15 21.36
CA GLU A 540 -0.41 -18.42 20.59
C GLU A 540 -0.70 -17.28 19.59
N GLU A 541 -0.74 -16.04 20.07
CA GLU A 541 -0.94 -14.86 19.20
C GLU A 541 0.16 -14.75 18.13
N THR A 542 1.39 -15.10 18.47
CA THR A 542 2.52 -15.06 17.54
C THR A 542 2.40 -16.15 16.47
N LYS A 543 1.96 -17.35 16.85
CA LYS A 543 1.68 -18.44 15.90
C LYS A 543 0.64 -18.01 14.87
N GLU A 544 -0.46 -17.38 15.29
CA GLU A 544 -1.49 -16.86 14.37
C GLU A 544 -0.94 -15.79 13.41
N LYS A 545 -0.14 -14.85 13.93
CA LYS A 545 0.53 -13.81 13.11
C LYS A 545 1.49 -14.41 12.09
N LEU A 546 2.23 -15.46 12.43
CA LEU A 546 3.13 -16.13 11.50
C LEU A 546 2.39 -16.92 10.43
N ILE A 547 1.27 -17.56 10.76
CA ILE A 547 0.43 -18.25 9.79
C ILE A 547 -0.14 -17.26 8.76
N THR A 548 -0.61 -16.09 9.21
CA THR A 548 -1.10 -15.03 8.33
C THR A 548 0.01 -14.45 7.45
N LEU A 549 1.21 -14.19 8.01
CA LEU A 549 2.39 -13.79 7.22
C LEU A 549 2.78 -14.85 6.18
N LYS A 550 2.75 -16.14 6.53
CA LYS A 550 3.02 -17.25 5.61
C LYS A 550 2.04 -17.21 4.43
N ALA A 551 0.75 -17.03 4.70
CA ALA A 551 -0.28 -16.92 3.67
C ALA A 551 -0.05 -15.70 2.76
N ALA A 552 0.26 -14.53 3.34
CA ALA A 552 0.55 -13.32 2.58
C ALA A 552 1.76 -13.48 1.65
N ASN A 553 2.85 -14.11 2.12
CA ASN A 553 4.04 -14.38 1.30
C ASN A 553 3.75 -15.35 0.15
N VAL A 554 2.91 -16.37 0.37
CA VAL A 554 2.45 -17.27 -0.70
C VAL A 554 1.64 -16.49 -1.74
N TRP A 555 0.71 -15.64 -1.31
CA TRP A 555 -0.09 -14.80 -2.20
C TRP A 555 0.77 -13.84 -3.03
N MET A 556 1.72 -13.14 -2.41
CA MET A 556 2.62 -12.21 -3.11
C MET A 556 3.48 -12.92 -4.17
N ARG A 557 3.93 -14.16 -3.90
CA ARG A 557 4.66 -14.98 -4.87
C ARG A 557 3.74 -15.45 -6.00
N VAL A 558 2.49 -15.84 -5.71
CA VAL A 558 1.51 -16.20 -6.75
C VAL A 558 1.25 -15.00 -7.66
N GLU A 559 1.02 -13.82 -7.10
CA GLU A 559 0.83 -12.57 -7.85
C GLU A 559 2.06 -12.20 -8.69
N SER A 560 3.27 -12.32 -8.15
CA SER A 560 4.51 -12.03 -8.89
C SER A 560 4.85 -13.05 -9.98
N THR A 561 4.33 -14.28 -9.88
CA THR A 561 4.59 -15.36 -10.85
C THR A 561 3.53 -15.41 -11.95
N ILE A 562 2.40 -14.74 -11.77
CA ILE A 562 1.42 -14.51 -12.82
C ILE A 562 1.98 -13.43 -13.76
N SER A 563 2.67 -13.87 -14.80
CA SER A 563 3.18 -12.96 -15.83
C SER A 563 2.01 -12.35 -16.63
N PHE A 564 2.20 -11.13 -17.15
CA PHE A 564 1.27 -10.52 -18.11
C PHE A 564 0.99 -11.46 -19.29
N GLN A 565 1.96 -12.30 -19.68
CA GLN A 565 1.78 -13.33 -20.72
C GLN A 565 0.80 -14.43 -20.31
N THR A 566 0.72 -14.79 -19.02
CA THR A 566 -0.24 -15.78 -18.49
C THR A 566 -1.64 -15.19 -18.41
N ILE A 567 -1.80 -13.92 -18.02
CA ILE A 567 -3.09 -13.21 -18.08
C ILE A 567 -3.52 -13.04 -19.54
N GLN A 568 -2.58 -12.69 -20.43
CA GLN A 568 -2.82 -12.54 -21.85
C GLN A 568 -3.18 -13.88 -22.51
N SER A 569 -2.60 -15.01 -22.08
CA SER A 569 -2.97 -16.33 -22.59
C SER A 569 -4.38 -16.72 -22.12
N VAL A 570 -4.72 -16.50 -20.84
CA VAL A 570 -6.08 -16.77 -20.32
C VAL A 570 -7.12 -15.86 -21.00
N PHE A 571 -6.80 -14.58 -21.21
CA PHE A 571 -7.68 -13.65 -21.91
C PHE A 571 -7.81 -14.01 -23.40
N LYS A 572 -6.72 -14.43 -24.05
CA LYS A 572 -6.73 -14.94 -25.42
C LYS A 572 -7.55 -16.22 -25.53
N ASP A 573 -7.42 -17.15 -24.59
CA ASP A 573 -8.21 -18.38 -24.54
C ASP A 573 -9.70 -18.07 -24.32
N PHE A 574 -10.01 -17.05 -23.52
CA PHE A 574 -11.38 -16.58 -23.30
C PHE A 574 -11.97 -15.92 -24.57
N VAL A 575 -11.19 -15.08 -25.25
CA VAL A 575 -11.56 -14.45 -26.53
C VAL A 575 -11.69 -15.49 -27.64
N ASP A 576 -10.79 -16.49 -27.72
CA ASP A 576 -10.88 -17.59 -28.67
C ASP A 576 -12.10 -18.48 -28.39
N CYS A 577 -12.46 -18.68 -27.12
CA CYS A 577 -13.69 -19.38 -26.74
C CYS A 577 -14.93 -18.59 -27.19
N TYR A 578 -14.92 -17.27 -27.01
CA TYR A 578 -16.00 -16.38 -27.46
C TYR A 578 -16.10 -16.34 -29.00
N ASN A 579 -14.99 -16.22 -29.72
CA ASN A 579 -14.96 -16.26 -31.19
C ASN A 579 -15.43 -17.61 -31.74
N ARG A 580 -15.11 -18.73 -31.07
CA ARG A 580 -15.63 -20.05 -31.42
C ARG A 580 -17.14 -20.15 -31.17
N LEU A 581 -17.63 -19.61 -30.06
CA LEU A 581 -19.07 -19.51 -29.76
C LEU A 581 -19.81 -18.64 -30.78
N ASP A 582 -19.26 -17.49 -31.17
CA ASP A 582 -19.84 -16.60 -32.17
C ASP A 582 -19.81 -17.25 -33.57
N SER A 583 -18.73 -17.95 -33.92
CA SER A 583 -18.67 -18.74 -35.15
C SER A 583 -19.74 -19.84 -35.19
N LEU A 584 -19.98 -20.52 -34.07
CA LEU A 584 -21.05 -21.50 -33.95
C LEU A 584 -22.42 -20.81 -34.05
N TYR A 585 -22.59 -19.65 -33.41
CA TYR A 585 -23.83 -18.87 -33.46
C TYR A 585 -24.16 -18.36 -34.88
N GLN A 586 -23.15 -18.03 -35.69
CA GLN A 586 -23.28 -17.64 -37.10
C GLN A 586 -23.51 -18.83 -38.04
N ILE A 587 -22.89 -19.98 -37.75
CA ILE A 587 -23.00 -21.22 -38.56
C ILE A 587 -24.34 -21.94 -38.31
N ILE A 588 -24.87 -21.88 -37.09
CA ILE A 588 -26.14 -22.54 -36.70
C ILE A 588 -27.30 -22.12 -37.62
N PRO A 589 -27.58 -20.83 -37.90
CA PRO A 589 -28.65 -20.43 -38.82
C PRO A 589 -28.51 -20.99 -40.24
N ALA A 590 -27.29 -21.03 -40.78
CA ALA A 590 -27.02 -21.57 -42.11
C ALA A 590 -27.23 -23.10 -42.17
N GLN A 591 -26.75 -23.81 -41.15
CA GLN A 591 -26.97 -25.26 -41.01
C GLN A 591 -28.44 -25.59 -40.72
N THR A 592 -29.13 -24.77 -39.93
CA THR A 592 -30.57 -24.92 -39.63
C THR A 592 -31.41 -24.67 -40.89
N LYS A 593 -31.04 -23.71 -41.73
CA LYS A 593 -31.68 -23.45 -43.03
C LYS A 593 -31.45 -24.59 -44.03
N ASN A 594 -30.23 -25.14 -44.08
CA ASN A 594 -29.92 -26.33 -44.88
C ASN A 594 -30.67 -27.57 -44.38
N PHE A 595 -30.78 -27.74 -43.07
CA PHE A 595 -31.55 -28.80 -42.44
C PHE A 595 -33.06 -28.65 -42.68
N LEU A 596 -33.62 -27.45 -42.56
CA LEU A 596 -35.02 -27.14 -42.91
C LEU A 596 -35.32 -27.41 -44.39
N SER A 597 -34.40 -27.06 -45.29
CA SER A 597 -34.53 -27.38 -46.71
C SER A 597 -34.47 -28.89 -46.98
N TYR A 598 -33.55 -29.61 -46.33
CA TYR A 598 -33.44 -31.07 -46.41
C TYR A 598 -34.65 -31.81 -45.83
N THR A 599 -35.13 -31.39 -44.65
CA THR A 599 -36.33 -31.94 -44.00
C THR A 599 -37.58 -31.67 -44.83
N SER A 600 -37.73 -30.49 -45.43
CA SER A 600 -38.83 -30.16 -46.35
C SER A 600 -38.86 -31.07 -47.57
N ASN A 601 -37.70 -31.40 -48.14
CA ASN A 601 -37.61 -32.20 -49.36
C ASN A 601 -37.71 -33.73 -49.12
N LYS A 602 -37.48 -34.20 -47.89
CA LYS A 602 -37.43 -35.63 -47.53
C LYS A 602 -38.43 -36.06 -46.45
N ARG A 603 -39.34 -35.17 -46.01
CA ARG A 603 -40.31 -35.36 -44.91
C ARG A 603 -41.16 -36.63 -45.00
N LEU A 604 -41.41 -37.12 -46.21
CA LEU A 604 -42.23 -38.30 -46.51
C LEU A 604 -41.44 -39.61 -46.63
N SER A 605 -40.11 -39.58 -46.52
CA SER A 605 -39.29 -40.80 -46.63
C SER A 605 -39.08 -41.46 -45.26
N PHE A 606 -39.36 -42.76 -45.16
CA PHE A 606 -39.18 -43.52 -43.92
C PHE A 606 -37.74 -43.46 -43.38
N ALA A 607 -36.74 -43.43 -44.27
CA ALA A 607 -35.32 -43.30 -43.93
C ALA A 607 -34.97 -41.98 -43.21
N PHE A 608 -35.76 -40.91 -43.44
CA PHE A 608 -35.58 -39.63 -42.78
C PHE A 608 -35.95 -39.72 -41.29
N TRP A 609 -37.10 -40.32 -40.95
CA TRP A 609 -37.55 -40.49 -39.57
C TRP A 609 -36.65 -41.44 -38.77
N LEU A 610 -36.16 -42.51 -39.40
CA LEU A 610 -35.23 -43.44 -38.75
C LEU A 610 -33.92 -42.73 -38.33
N ARG A 611 -33.37 -41.88 -39.21
CA ARG A 611 -32.15 -41.11 -38.94
C ARG A 611 -32.37 -39.97 -37.95
N PHE A 612 -33.53 -39.30 -38.02
CA PHE A 612 -33.89 -38.22 -37.11
C PHE A 612 -34.07 -38.73 -35.67
N CYS A 613 -34.78 -39.84 -35.47
CA CYS A 613 -34.90 -40.49 -34.16
C CYS A 613 -33.55 -41.02 -33.65
N GLY A 614 -32.69 -41.55 -34.53
CA GLY A 614 -31.33 -41.96 -34.17
C GLY A 614 -30.44 -40.79 -33.70
N LEU A 615 -30.56 -39.62 -34.35
CA LEU A 615 -29.82 -38.42 -33.97
C LEU A 615 -30.29 -37.86 -32.60
N ILE A 616 -31.60 -37.87 -32.34
CA ILE A 616 -32.17 -37.50 -31.03
C ILE A 616 -31.68 -38.45 -29.94
N GLY A 617 -31.60 -39.76 -30.23
CA GLY A 617 -31.04 -40.75 -29.33
C GLY A 617 -29.56 -40.47 -28.98
N LEU A 618 -28.74 -40.13 -29.97
CA LEU A 618 -27.32 -39.77 -29.75
C LEU A 618 -27.15 -38.49 -28.92
N ILE A 619 -27.98 -37.48 -29.15
CA ILE A 619 -27.97 -36.23 -28.37
C ILE A 619 -28.41 -36.49 -26.92
N ALA A 620 -29.43 -37.33 -26.72
CA ALA A 620 -29.87 -37.73 -25.38
C ALA A 620 -28.77 -38.49 -24.63
N VAL A 621 -28.08 -39.44 -25.29
CA VAL A 621 -26.95 -40.17 -24.71
C VAL A 621 -25.81 -39.22 -24.33
N TRP A 622 -25.48 -38.26 -25.19
CA TRP A 622 -24.42 -37.28 -24.91
C TRP A 622 -24.76 -36.33 -23.74
N LEU A 623 -26.03 -35.94 -23.61
CA LEU A 623 -26.51 -35.14 -22.47
C LEU A 623 -26.54 -35.93 -21.15
N PHE A 624 -26.83 -37.24 -21.19
CA PHE A 624 -26.84 -38.10 -19.99
C PHE A 624 -25.43 -38.45 -19.49
N PHE A 625 -24.44 -38.65 -20.38
CA PHE A 625 -23.06 -38.96 -19.96
C PHE A 625 -22.28 -37.74 -19.42
N LYS A 626 -22.77 -36.51 -19.59
CA LYS A 626 -22.15 -35.31 -19.02
C LYS A 626 -22.50 -35.06 -17.54
N LYS A 627 -23.28 -35.96 -16.93
CA LYS A 627 -23.74 -35.87 -15.54
C LYS A 627 -23.26 -37.08 -14.72
N ILE A 628 -21.95 -37.30 -14.69
CA ILE A 628 -21.27 -38.07 -13.63
C ILE A 628 -20.24 -37.13 -12.99
N PRO A 629 -20.52 -36.54 -11.82
CA PRO A 629 -19.49 -35.92 -11.02
C PRO A 629 -18.58 -37.03 -10.45
N SER A 630 -17.27 -36.86 -10.57
CA SER A 630 -16.30 -37.67 -9.82
C SER A 630 -16.54 -37.49 -8.32
N PRO A 631 -16.58 -38.55 -7.50
CA PRO A 631 -16.69 -38.40 -6.06
C PRO A 631 -15.37 -37.86 -5.49
N VAL A 632 -15.51 -36.81 -4.70
CA VAL A 632 -14.52 -36.30 -3.77
C VAL A 632 -14.31 -37.39 -2.70
N GLU A 633 -13.12 -37.99 -2.63
CA GLU A 633 -12.71 -38.77 -1.46
C GLU A 633 -12.36 -37.83 -0.31
N HIS A 634 -13.31 -37.68 0.60
CA HIS A 634 -13.04 -37.35 1.99
C HIS A 634 -12.33 -38.54 2.65
N VAL A 635 -11.07 -38.40 3.04
CA VAL A 635 -10.49 -39.23 4.11
C VAL A 635 -10.72 -38.51 5.43
N GLN A 636 -11.70 -39.01 6.17
CA GLN A 636 -11.88 -38.76 7.59
C GLN A 636 -10.68 -39.32 8.36
N ASN A 637 -9.93 -38.43 8.99
CA ASN A 637 -9.01 -38.80 10.06
C ASN A 637 -9.87 -39.05 11.31
N THR A 638 -10.29 -40.29 11.50
CA THR A 638 -10.90 -40.75 12.75
C THR A 638 -9.77 -41.11 13.71
N GLY A 639 -9.72 -40.40 14.84
CA GLY A 639 -8.89 -40.81 15.95
C GLY A 639 -9.40 -42.12 16.55
N MET A 640 -8.47 -43.01 16.86
CA MET A 640 -8.55 -43.94 17.97
C MET A 640 -7.14 -44.29 18.44
N VAL A 641 -6.98 -44.18 19.77
CA VAL A 641 -5.83 -44.48 20.67
C VAL A 641 -4.78 -43.39 20.81
#